data_AF-A0A935BCB3-F1
#
_entry.id   AF-A0A935BCB3-F1
#
_cell.length_a   1.000
_cell.length_b   1.000
_cell.length_c   1.000
_cell.angle_alpha   90.00
_cell.angle_beta   90.00
_cell.angle_gamma   90.00
#
_symmetry.space_group_name_H-M   'P 1'
#
loop_
_entity.id
_entity.type
_entity.pdbx_description
1 polymer ?
#
loop_
_entity_poly.entity_id
_entity_poly.type
_entity_poly.pdbx_seq_one_letter_code
_entity_poly.pdbx_strand_id
1 'polypeptide(L)'
;MPTSGLAEGIRRIATAALAAALLASAGALGAPAPLPERVQRLTGPPGSHAFLAAEHQAVPIDLAALGYVEEEYLVGGNAGIYDWPEGREPVARAHGPYATRILVRRPRDARKSSGTVIVEGLNPSTPVDLPIMWGHSHRQFIADGHAWVGVTVKPYTLRALRRFDPVRYGELAMAHPPGGPTCTQEAINRWSQPTTPAEETGLAWDILTQVGALLKSRGADNPLRQPARRLYMTGQSQTAGYARTWASVFARHVQGPGGGPLYDGFLYSGSPPWQVPLHQCATGFADEDPRSRTAPAGVPVIELFAEGDVGTNLVSRRPDSDRAPDLYRRHEVAGAAHADAWEARSFATAADVRRATGQGPAPALACRPEGVLDTDFPARHAMNAAWRHLEAWVRQGKAAPRSQPLQLKTPVATPFDPERAFIADEFGNARGGVRSPLVDVPVARYVGAKQGEFSCMFDGYQYPFDATRLRQIHGSGPQYLRRVQASARALRGEGWLTAEDEREVVAEARGRALSFLEVKSLALPPGSGPVTVTVAPDGDVWFTAGQGNYIGRFNPDGGGLMRFELPHANSAPRIIAMGADGNVWFSEHNGNRIGRISPQGVLAEFDIPTPDSQPRAIALGADGNIWFGEFAAGKIGRITPAGVITEFTIPTPDSGPRALAAGPDGNIWFSEFRAGKIGRITPAGVITEFALPRANSGPGDITAGADGAMWFVELSGSMDGMQPDGGRLGRITLAGRITEFQMPSKSPSPINIAVGPDRHIWFTQGTKVVRASAAGEFAEVELGQGSRGSGLSAGADRQPPLRLANRLYIADGGANRIAWLEFDQE
;
A
#
# COMPACT_ATOMS: atom_id res chain seq x y z
N MET A 1 13.18 -22.63 51.55
CA MET A 1 13.98 -21.42 51.86
C MET A 1 15.11 -21.81 52.81
N PRO A 2 16.31 -21.20 52.77
CA PRO A 2 16.90 -20.44 51.67
C PRO A 2 18.42 -20.72 51.41
N THR A 3 18.88 -20.23 50.25
CA THR A 3 20.20 -19.60 49.93
C THR A 3 21.53 -20.33 50.15
N SER A 4 22.20 -20.70 49.04
CA SER A 4 23.51 -20.17 48.59
C SER A 4 24.16 -21.13 47.59
N GLY A 5 24.42 -20.68 46.35
CA GLY A 5 25.00 -21.54 45.32
C GLY A 5 24.96 -20.92 43.92
N LEU A 6 25.52 -19.71 43.76
CA LEU A 6 25.56 -18.98 42.49
C LEU A 6 26.92 -18.29 42.27
N ALA A 7 28.01 -18.90 42.75
CA ALA A 7 29.36 -18.32 42.68
C ALA A 7 30.47 -19.28 42.22
N GLU A 8 30.15 -20.39 41.55
CA GLU A 8 31.16 -21.42 41.22
C GLU A 8 31.07 -22.00 39.79
N GLY A 9 30.63 -21.18 38.83
CA GLY A 9 30.59 -21.54 37.40
C GLY A 9 31.47 -20.69 36.46
N ILE A 10 32.13 -19.62 36.95
CA ILE A 10 32.79 -18.59 36.10
C ILE A 10 34.33 -18.56 36.27
N ARG A 11 34.96 -19.56 36.91
CA ARG A 11 36.41 -19.52 37.22
C ARG A 11 37.31 -20.60 36.59
N ARG A 12 36.88 -21.26 35.51
CA ARG A 12 37.72 -22.26 34.81
C ARG A 12 37.74 -22.14 33.27
N ILE A 13 37.94 -20.94 32.73
CA ILE A 13 38.46 -20.73 31.35
C ILE A 13 39.40 -19.50 31.33
N ALA A 14 40.32 -19.43 32.28
CA ALA A 14 41.27 -18.32 32.37
C ALA A 14 42.60 -18.82 32.94
N THR A 15 43.33 -19.63 32.16
CA THR A 15 44.79 -19.88 32.29
C THR A 15 45.23 -20.96 31.29
N ALA A 16 45.17 -20.66 29.99
CA ALA A 16 45.92 -21.38 28.93
C ALA A 16 45.86 -20.73 27.53
N ALA A 17 45.23 -19.56 27.36
CA ALA A 17 45.21 -18.82 26.08
C ALA A 17 45.82 -17.41 26.19
N LEU A 18 46.58 -17.15 27.26
CA LEU A 18 47.25 -15.87 27.53
C LEU A 18 48.75 -15.95 27.18
N ALA A 19 49.06 -16.37 25.96
CA ALA A 19 50.43 -16.28 25.40
C ALA A 19 50.49 -16.30 23.85
N ALA A 20 49.34 -16.31 23.15
CA ALA A 20 49.29 -16.29 21.69
C ALA A 20 48.35 -15.21 21.10
N ALA A 21 47.89 -14.26 21.92
CA ALA A 21 46.94 -13.21 21.50
C ALA A 21 47.56 -11.80 21.43
N LEU A 22 48.89 -11.69 21.26
CA LEU A 22 49.60 -10.41 21.05
C LEU A 22 50.08 -10.19 19.60
N LEU A 23 49.73 -11.08 18.67
CA LEU A 23 49.97 -10.94 17.23
C LEU A 23 48.78 -11.51 16.44
N ALA A 24 47.61 -10.88 16.56
CA ALA A 24 46.48 -11.11 15.67
C ALA A 24 46.21 -9.83 14.88
N SER A 25 46.93 -9.73 13.76
CA SER A 25 46.73 -8.89 12.59
C SER A 25 46.21 -7.45 12.80
N ALA A 26 47.14 -6.49 12.82
CA ALA A 26 46.98 -5.39 11.88
C ALA A 26 46.85 -6.03 10.49
N GLY A 27 45.62 -6.06 9.95
CA GLY A 27 45.36 -6.62 8.63
C GLY A 27 46.27 -5.93 7.61
N ALA A 28 47.22 -6.67 7.05
CA ALA A 28 48.00 -6.20 5.92
C ALA A 28 47.03 -5.93 4.76
N LEU A 29 47.28 -4.85 4.03
CA LEU A 29 46.61 -4.49 2.77
C LEU A 29 46.33 -5.74 1.91
N GLY A 30 45.05 -5.98 1.60
CA GLY A 30 44.62 -7.08 0.73
C GLY A 30 44.40 -8.44 1.39
N ALA A 31 44.34 -8.54 2.72
CA ALA A 31 43.91 -9.77 3.38
C ALA A 31 42.40 -10.03 3.17
N PRO A 32 41.96 -11.28 2.96
CA PRO A 32 40.55 -11.63 2.87
C PRO A 32 39.80 -11.25 4.16
N ALA A 33 38.58 -10.73 4.01
CA ALA A 33 37.69 -10.44 5.13
C ALA A 33 37.50 -11.69 6.03
N PRO A 34 37.61 -11.55 7.36
CA PRO A 34 37.41 -12.67 8.27
C PRO A 34 35.97 -13.20 8.18
N LEU A 35 35.80 -14.48 8.46
CA LEU A 35 34.48 -15.08 8.62
C LEU A 35 33.99 -14.88 10.07
N PRO A 36 32.67 -14.86 10.31
CA PRO A 36 32.14 -14.94 11.67
C PRO A 36 32.61 -16.23 12.35
N GLU A 37 32.90 -16.15 13.64
CA GLU A 37 33.34 -17.30 14.45
C GLU A 37 32.20 -18.27 14.75
N ARG A 38 30.96 -17.77 14.73
CA ARG A 38 29.75 -18.56 14.98
C ARG A 38 28.63 -18.15 14.04
N VAL A 39 28.02 -19.15 13.42
CA VAL A 39 26.78 -19.01 12.66
C VAL A 39 25.83 -20.11 13.13
N GLN A 40 24.69 -19.72 13.68
CA GLN A 40 23.71 -20.68 14.20
C GLN A 40 22.33 -20.33 13.68
N ARG A 41 21.66 -21.30 13.07
CA ARG A 41 20.25 -21.15 12.69
C ARG A 41 19.40 -20.99 13.96
N LEU A 42 18.59 -19.94 14.01
CA LEU A 42 17.67 -19.69 15.11
C LEU A 42 16.33 -20.38 14.84
N THR A 43 15.98 -21.31 15.73
CA THR A 43 14.65 -21.90 15.81
C THR A 43 14.12 -21.55 17.20
N GLY A 44 13.11 -20.68 17.26
CA GLY A 44 12.48 -20.31 18.52
C GLY A 44 11.68 -21.46 19.15
N PRO A 45 11.18 -21.28 20.39
CA PRO A 45 10.29 -22.25 21.02
C PRO A 45 8.99 -22.43 20.22
N PRO A 46 8.19 -23.49 20.47
CA PRO A 46 6.89 -23.66 19.83
C PRO A 46 6.01 -22.39 19.96
N GLY A 47 5.45 -21.92 18.85
CA GLY A 47 4.66 -20.67 18.79
C GLY A 47 5.48 -19.38 18.67
N SER A 48 6.82 -19.46 18.61
CA SER A 48 7.70 -18.33 18.28
C SER A 48 7.84 -18.14 16.78
N HIS A 49 7.94 -16.88 16.35
CA HIS A 49 8.27 -16.46 15.00
C HIS A 49 9.39 -15.42 14.99
N ALA A 50 10.09 -15.29 13.87
CA ALA A 50 11.13 -14.27 13.72
C ALA A 50 10.50 -12.85 13.71
N PHE A 51 11.14 -11.87 14.35
CA PHE A 51 10.68 -10.48 14.26
C PHE A 51 10.90 -9.98 12.82
N LEU A 52 9.90 -9.36 12.18
CA LEU A 52 9.89 -9.09 10.71
C LEU A 52 9.81 -10.34 9.82
N ALA A 53 9.38 -11.49 10.34
CA ALA A 53 9.04 -12.61 9.46
C ALA A 53 8.05 -12.15 8.38
N ALA A 54 8.24 -12.57 7.13
CA ALA A 54 7.46 -12.04 6.00
C ALA A 54 5.94 -12.27 6.15
N GLU A 55 5.55 -13.38 6.78
CA GLU A 55 4.15 -13.71 7.10
C GLU A 55 3.58 -12.91 8.29
N HIS A 56 4.44 -12.22 9.05
CA HIS A 56 4.12 -11.39 10.21
C HIS A 56 4.47 -9.90 9.98
N GLN A 57 4.52 -9.47 8.72
CA GLN A 57 4.58 -8.06 8.35
C GLN A 57 3.19 -7.42 8.41
N ALA A 58 3.12 -6.09 8.38
CA ALA A 58 1.86 -5.34 8.35
C ALA A 58 0.96 -5.78 7.18
N VAL A 59 1.56 -6.07 6.03
CA VAL A 59 0.95 -6.82 4.93
C VAL A 59 1.75 -8.11 4.73
N PRO A 60 1.23 -9.26 5.16
CA PRO A 60 1.92 -10.55 5.05
C PRO A 60 2.30 -10.92 3.60
N ILE A 61 3.48 -11.47 3.42
CA ILE A 61 3.98 -12.02 2.15
C ILE A 61 4.18 -13.54 2.31
N ASP A 62 3.43 -14.33 1.54
CA ASP A 62 3.64 -15.78 1.47
C ASP A 62 4.85 -16.11 0.57
N LEU A 63 6.04 -16.09 1.18
CA LEU A 63 7.28 -16.43 0.50
C LEU A 63 7.28 -17.86 -0.03
N ALA A 64 6.59 -18.80 0.62
CA ALA A 64 6.55 -20.19 0.19
C ALA A 64 5.78 -20.34 -1.14
N ALA A 65 4.64 -19.66 -1.27
CA ALA A 65 3.88 -19.59 -2.53
C ALA A 65 4.69 -18.93 -3.66
N LEU A 66 5.60 -18.01 -3.33
CA LEU A 66 6.52 -17.37 -4.28
C LEU A 66 7.78 -18.21 -4.56
N GLY A 67 7.90 -19.41 -3.99
CA GLY A 67 9.05 -20.30 -4.19
C GLY A 67 10.31 -19.88 -3.44
N TYR A 68 10.15 -19.06 -2.40
CA TYR A 68 11.20 -18.58 -1.51
C TYR A 68 11.16 -19.31 -0.16
N VAL A 69 12.26 -19.19 0.58
CA VAL A 69 12.37 -19.56 1.99
C VAL A 69 12.92 -18.38 2.78
N GLU A 70 12.46 -18.26 4.02
CA GLU A 70 12.99 -17.34 5.01
C GLU A 70 13.62 -18.16 6.14
N GLU A 71 14.84 -17.79 6.50
CA GLU A 71 15.59 -18.40 7.58
C GLU A 71 16.26 -17.29 8.41
N GLU A 72 16.44 -17.54 9.70
CA GLU A 72 17.08 -16.60 10.62
C GLU A 72 18.29 -17.25 11.25
N TYR A 73 19.36 -16.46 11.42
CA TYR A 73 20.61 -16.92 12.00
C TYR A 73 21.14 -15.93 13.03
N LEU A 74 21.67 -16.45 14.13
CA LEU A 74 22.61 -15.75 14.99
C LEU A 74 23.99 -15.81 14.33
N VAL A 75 24.64 -14.65 14.25
CA VAL A 75 25.99 -14.50 13.74
C VAL A 75 26.81 -13.83 14.84
N GLY A 76 27.91 -14.45 15.24
CA GLY A 76 28.77 -13.92 16.29
C GLY A 76 30.25 -14.10 16.00
N GLY A 77 31.05 -13.31 16.69
CA GLY A 77 32.50 -13.30 16.56
C GLY A 77 33.10 -12.09 17.26
N ASN A 78 34.30 -11.70 16.85
CA ASN A 78 34.98 -10.52 17.35
C ASN A 78 34.97 -9.41 16.28
N ALA A 79 34.64 -8.18 16.67
CA ALA A 79 34.51 -7.04 15.77
C ALA A 79 35.28 -5.82 16.30
N GLY A 80 35.91 -5.09 15.38
CA GLY A 80 36.70 -3.90 15.65
C GLY A 80 35.88 -2.61 15.70
N ILE A 81 36.43 -1.64 16.42
CA ILE A 81 36.11 -0.22 16.28
C ILE A 81 37.33 0.53 15.73
N TYR A 82 37.08 1.63 15.02
CA TYR A 82 38.09 2.28 14.20
C TYR A 82 38.13 3.80 14.42
N ASP A 83 39.26 4.41 14.13
CA ASP A 83 39.37 5.83 13.81
C ASP A 83 39.68 6.02 12.33
N TRP A 84 39.23 7.14 11.75
CA TRP A 84 39.55 7.47 10.37
C TRP A 84 40.14 8.88 10.24
N PRO A 85 41.47 9.01 10.34
CA PRO A 85 42.15 10.28 10.11
C PRO A 85 42.06 10.70 8.63
N GLU A 86 41.96 12.00 8.37
CA GLU A 86 41.89 12.53 7.01
C GLU A 86 43.11 12.09 6.17
N GLY A 87 42.85 11.63 4.94
CA GLY A 87 43.88 11.21 4.00
C GLY A 87 44.63 9.92 4.39
N ARG A 88 44.19 9.21 5.45
CA ARG A 88 44.80 7.96 5.91
C ARG A 88 43.81 6.80 5.89
N GLU A 89 44.33 5.59 5.96
CA GLU A 89 43.52 4.38 6.12
C GLU A 89 42.87 4.32 7.52
N PRO A 90 41.71 3.65 7.66
CA PRO A 90 41.11 3.42 8.97
C PRO A 90 42.05 2.63 9.88
N VAL A 91 42.14 3.02 11.15
CA VAL A 91 43.01 2.41 12.15
C VAL A 91 42.16 1.76 13.24
N ALA A 92 42.31 0.44 13.42
CA ALA A 92 41.63 -0.29 14.49
C ALA A 92 42.09 0.21 15.87
N ARG A 93 41.14 0.39 16.78
CA ARG A 93 41.38 0.86 18.16
C ARG A 93 41.27 -0.26 19.18
N ALA A 94 40.21 -1.04 19.10
CA ALA A 94 39.94 -2.17 19.97
C ALA A 94 39.03 -3.16 19.24
N HIS A 95 38.99 -4.39 19.73
CA HIS A 95 38.07 -5.41 19.25
C HIS A 95 37.27 -5.96 20.43
N GLY A 96 35.99 -6.25 20.19
CA GLY A 96 35.08 -6.79 21.19
C GLY A 96 34.15 -7.85 20.61
N PRO A 97 33.59 -8.72 21.47
CA PRO A 97 32.68 -9.75 21.03
C PRO A 97 31.34 -9.16 20.59
N TYR A 98 30.76 -9.75 19.56
CA TYR A 98 29.40 -9.48 19.13
C TYR A 98 28.62 -10.77 18.90
N ALA A 99 27.30 -10.67 19.07
CA ALA A 99 26.32 -11.62 18.61
C ALA A 99 25.14 -10.82 18.06
N THR A 100 24.97 -10.85 16.74
CA THR A 100 23.86 -10.22 16.04
C THR A 100 23.00 -11.26 15.34
N ARG A 101 21.96 -10.78 14.66
CA ARG A 101 21.00 -11.58 13.92
C ARG A 101 20.97 -11.17 12.46
N ILE A 102 20.85 -12.16 11.58
CA ILE A 102 20.55 -11.97 10.15
C ILE A 102 19.25 -12.68 9.75
N LEU A 103 18.47 -12.04 8.90
CA LEU A 103 17.36 -12.66 8.16
C LEU A 103 17.82 -12.97 6.74
N VAL A 104 17.53 -14.17 6.26
CA VAL A 104 17.91 -14.63 4.92
C VAL A 104 16.66 -15.04 4.17
N ARG A 105 16.35 -14.30 3.09
CA ARG A 105 15.29 -14.63 2.13
C ARG A 105 15.93 -15.04 0.83
N ARG A 106 15.66 -16.25 0.35
CA ARG A 106 16.28 -16.77 -0.88
C ARG A 106 15.35 -17.72 -1.63
N PRO A 107 15.57 -17.95 -2.94
CA PRO A 107 14.90 -19.03 -3.66
C PRO A 107 15.05 -20.36 -2.92
N ARG A 108 13.95 -21.11 -2.82
CA ARG A 108 13.94 -22.48 -2.26
C ARG A 108 14.75 -23.42 -3.15
N ASP A 109 14.58 -23.31 -4.46
CA ASP A 109 15.34 -24.04 -5.46
C ASP A 109 16.59 -23.23 -5.85
N ALA A 110 17.77 -23.75 -5.52
CA ALA A 110 19.05 -23.09 -5.82
C ALA A 110 19.25 -22.81 -7.32
N ARG A 111 18.62 -23.58 -8.22
CA ARG A 111 18.68 -23.36 -9.68
C ARG A 111 17.97 -22.08 -10.12
N LYS A 112 17.05 -21.58 -9.31
CA LYS A 112 16.37 -20.29 -9.54
C LYS A 112 17.15 -19.11 -8.96
N SER A 113 18.27 -19.35 -8.27
CA SER A 113 19.12 -18.28 -7.75
C SER A 113 19.90 -17.62 -8.88
N SER A 114 19.83 -16.30 -8.92
CA SER A 114 20.68 -15.44 -9.76
C SER A 114 22.15 -15.36 -9.30
N GLY A 115 22.43 -15.83 -8.09
CA GLY A 115 23.71 -15.61 -7.40
C GLY A 115 23.93 -14.16 -6.93
N THR A 116 22.96 -13.27 -7.11
CA THR A 116 22.98 -11.90 -6.58
C THR A 116 22.37 -11.89 -5.17
N VAL A 117 23.01 -11.16 -4.26
CA VAL A 117 22.59 -11.01 -2.87
C VAL A 117 22.56 -9.53 -2.48
N ILE A 118 21.43 -9.08 -1.95
CA ILE A 118 21.25 -7.74 -1.37
C ILE A 118 21.49 -7.85 0.13
N VAL A 119 22.43 -7.07 0.66
CA VAL A 119 22.71 -6.98 2.10
C VAL A 119 22.21 -5.64 2.59
N GLU A 120 21.20 -5.69 3.45
CA GLU A 120 20.59 -4.52 4.05
C GLU A 120 20.93 -4.45 5.53
N GLY A 121 21.55 -3.35 5.96
CA GLY A 121 21.53 -3.01 7.38
C GLY A 121 20.10 -2.63 7.75
N LEU A 122 19.45 -3.42 8.61
CA LEU A 122 18.09 -3.15 9.05
C LEU A 122 18.05 -1.80 9.75
N ASN A 123 17.16 -0.94 9.26
CA ASN A 123 17.13 0.46 9.64
C ASN A 123 16.62 0.60 11.09
N PRO A 124 17.37 1.28 11.98
CA PRO A 124 17.02 1.38 13.38
C PRO A 124 16.42 2.77 13.73
N SER A 125 15.84 3.50 12.78
CA SER A 125 15.20 4.82 13.03
C SER A 125 13.98 4.77 13.92
N THR A 126 13.51 3.57 14.24
CA THR A 126 12.54 3.33 15.32
C THR A 126 13.19 2.47 16.41
N PRO A 127 12.54 2.27 17.56
CA PRO A 127 13.04 1.36 18.58
C PRO A 127 13.21 -0.10 18.13
N VAL A 128 12.76 -0.46 16.92
CA VAL A 128 12.87 -1.78 16.30
C VAL A 128 13.50 -1.71 14.92
N ASP A 129 13.96 -2.85 14.42
CA ASP A 129 14.47 -3.00 13.05
C ASP A 129 13.39 -2.76 11.99
N LEU A 130 13.75 -2.07 10.90
CA LEU A 130 12.91 -1.85 9.71
C LEU A 130 13.59 -2.37 8.43
N PRO A 131 12.91 -3.15 7.58
CA PRO A 131 13.46 -3.68 6.33
C PRO A 131 13.04 -2.80 5.13
N ILE A 132 13.54 -1.56 5.08
CA ILE A 132 13.09 -0.52 4.13
C ILE A 132 13.46 -0.85 2.68
N MET A 133 14.69 -1.30 2.41
CA MET A 133 15.13 -1.61 1.04
C MET A 133 14.39 -2.84 0.50
N TRP A 134 14.16 -3.84 1.36
CA TRP A 134 13.20 -4.91 1.06
C TRP A 134 11.80 -4.36 0.79
N GLY A 135 11.31 -3.44 1.62
CA GLY A 135 10.01 -2.80 1.50
C GLY A 135 9.75 -2.24 0.10
N HIS A 136 10.70 -1.46 -0.43
CA HIS A 136 10.56 -0.89 -1.78
C HIS A 136 10.63 -1.93 -2.89
N SER A 137 11.59 -2.86 -2.85
CA SER A 137 12.01 -3.60 -4.05
C SER A 137 11.90 -5.14 -3.96
N HIS A 138 11.27 -5.70 -2.92
CA HIS A 138 11.15 -7.15 -2.75
C HIS A 138 10.50 -7.88 -3.94
N ARG A 139 9.49 -7.29 -4.59
CA ARG A 139 8.83 -7.90 -5.76
C ARG A 139 9.83 -8.18 -6.87
N GLN A 140 10.71 -7.22 -7.11
CA GLN A 140 11.78 -7.33 -8.10
C GLN A 140 12.85 -8.33 -7.65
N PHE A 141 13.28 -8.29 -6.39
CA PHE A 141 14.24 -9.25 -5.85
C PHE A 141 13.76 -10.69 -5.99
N ILE A 142 12.47 -10.92 -5.75
CA ILE A 142 11.83 -12.24 -5.88
C ILE A 142 11.73 -12.64 -7.37
N ALA A 143 11.26 -11.74 -8.22
CA ALA A 143 11.12 -12.00 -9.66
C ALA A 143 12.46 -12.34 -10.33
N ASP A 144 13.55 -11.69 -9.91
CA ASP A 144 14.88 -11.89 -10.47
C ASP A 144 15.65 -13.05 -9.81
N GLY A 145 15.07 -13.75 -8.82
CA GLY A 145 15.74 -14.84 -8.13
C GLY A 145 16.92 -14.38 -7.26
N HIS A 146 16.88 -13.15 -6.75
CA HIS A 146 17.89 -12.62 -5.84
C HIS A 146 17.65 -13.12 -4.41
N ALA A 147 18.73 -13.27 -3.64
CA ALA A 147 18.62 -13.41 -2.20
C ALA A 147 18.70 -12.03 -1.53
N TRP A 148 18.04 -11.88 -0.39
CA TRP A 148 18.12 -10.70 0.46
C TRP A 148 18.53 -11.12 1.87
N VAL A 149 19.44 -10.35 2.47
CA VAL A 149 19.97 -10.57 3.81
C VAL A 149 19.86 -9.29 4.63
N GLY A 150 18.94 -9.27 5.59
CA GLY A 150 18.80 -8.19 6.55
C GLY A 150 19.70 -8.42 7.77
N VAL A 151 20.51 -7.44 8.16
CA VAL A 151 21.45 -7.52 9.28
C VAL A 151 21.02 -6.54 10.37
N THR A 152 20.85 -7.01 11.60
CA THR A 152 20.63 -6.09 12.74
C THR A 152 21.95 -5.41 13.10
N VAL A 153 22.00 -4.08 13.04
CA VAL A 153 23.25 -3.32 13.14
C VAL A 153 23.38 -2.42 14.39
N LYS A 154 22.35 -2.35 15.24
CA LYS A 154 22.38 -1.49 16.43
C LYS A 154 22.02 -2.19 17.75
N PRO A 155 22.71 -1.86 18.87
CA PRO A 155 22.48 -2.51 20.16
C PRO A 155 21.05 -2.35 20.71
N TYR A 156 20.40 -1.20 20.51
CA TYR A 156 19.06 -0.99 21.06
C TYR A 156 17.96 -1.77 20.35
N THR A 157 18.11 -2.07 19.06
CA THR A 157 17.17 -2.97 18.39
C THR A 157 17.39 -4.42 18.85
N LEU A 158 18.63 -4.81 19.20
CA LEU A 158 18.89 -6.10 19.90
C LEU A 158 18.20 -6.17 21.27
N ARG A 159 18.09 -5.06 22.02
CA ARG A 159 17.30 -5.01 23.26
C ARG A 159 15.81 -5.24 22.98
N ALA A 160 15.28 -4.62 21.93
CA ALA A 160 13.88 -4.81 21.53
C ALA A 160 13.60 -6.26 21.09
N LEU A 161 14.53 -6.89 20.34
CA LEU A 161 14.45 -8.31 19.99
C LEU A 161 14.45 -9.21 21.23
N ARG A 162 15.36 -8.97 22.19
CA ARG A 162 15.40 -9.70 23.46
C ARG A 162 14.11 -9.58 24.27
N ARG A 163 13.44 -8.43 24.21
CA ARG A 163 12.12 -8.26 24.85
C ARG A 163 11.02 -8.99 24.07
N PHE A 164 11.10 -8.96 22.74
CA PHE A 164 10.13 -9.61 21.87
C PHE A 164 10.11 -11.13 22.04
N ASP A 165 11.28 -11.77 22.13
CA ASP A 165 11.42 -13.20 22.45
C ASP A 165 12.76 -13.45 23.19
N PRO A 166 12.73 -13.52 24.54
CA PRO A 166 13.94 -13.67 25.34
C PRO A 166 14.66 -15.00 25.14
N VAL A 167 13.93 -16.07 24.78
CA VAL A 167 14.51 -17.40 24.56
C VAL A 167 15.24 -17.44 23.22
N ARG A 168 14.62 -16.86 22.18
CA ARG A 168 15.18 -16.84 20.84
C ARG A 168 16.36 -15.89 20.69
N TYR A 169 16.33 -14.74 21.36
CA TYR A 169 17.30 -13.65 21.16
C TYR A 169 18.18 -13.35 22.36
N GLY A 170 18.12 -14.13 23.44
CA GLY A 170 18.81 -13.86 24.71
C GLY A 170 20.31 -13.64 24.60
N GLU A 171 20.95 -14.27 23.61
CA GLU A 171 22.39 -14.19 23.36
C GLU A 171 22.82 -12.95 22.57
N LEU A 172 21.89 -12.18 21.99
CA LEU A 172 22.23 -11.03 21.15
C LEU A 172 22.86 -9.89 21.97
N ALA A 173 24.04 -9.44 21.56
CA ALA A 173 24.80 -8.38 22.21
C ALA A 173 25.80 -7.72 21.25
N MET A 174 26.03 -6.43 21.46
CA MET A 174 27.10 -5.64 20.84
C MET A 174 27.80 -4.89 21.98
N ALA A 175 28.67 -5.60 22.68
CA ALA A 175 29.29 -5.11 23.91
C ALA A 175 30.46 -4.17 23.61
N HIS A 176 30.64 -3.15 24.45
CA HIS A 176 31.77 -2.25 24.32
C HIS A 176 33.12 -3.01 24.40
N PRO A 177 34.04 -2.81 23.43
CA PRO A 177 35.33 -3.49 23.41
C PRO A 177 36.22 -3.19 24.62
N PRO A 178 36.82 -4.21 25.26
CA PRO A 178 37.85 -3.99 26.28
C PRO A 178 39.00 -3.14 25.74
N GLY A 179 39.36 -2.07 26.46
CA GLY A 179 40.43 -1.14 26.05
C GLY A 179 40.03 -0.15 24.95
N GLY A 180 38.77 -0.16 24.49
CA GLY A 180 38.23 0.85 23.59
C GLY A 180 38.00 2.21 24.28
N PRO A 181 37.83 3.30 23.51
CA PRO A 181 37.50 4.61 24.07
C PRO A 181 36.17 4.59 24.83
N THR A 182 36.15 5.12 26.06
CA THR A 182 34.95 5.20 26.90
C THR A 182 34.43 6.63 27.00
N CYS A 183 33.12 6.82 26.96
CA CYS A 183 32.44 8.09 27.09
C CYS A 183 31.22 7.94 28.01
N THR A 184 30.80 9.03 28.65
CA THR A 184 29.54 9.03 29.43
C THR A 184 28.33 8.93 28.51
N GLN A 185 27.18 8.60 29.08
CA GLN A 185 25.92 8.48 28.35
C GLN A 185 25.59 9.74 27.52
N GLU A 186 25.89 10.92 28.05
CA GLU A 186 25.64 12.22 27.43
C GLU A 186 26.67 12.55 26.34
N ALA A 187 27.87 11.97 26.43
CA ALA A 187 28.95 12.15 25.47
C ALA A 187 28.89 11.14 24.31
N ILE A 188 28.03 10.12 24.38
CA ILE A 188 27.76 9.23 23.24
C ILE A 188 27.20 10.08 22.11
N ASN A 189 27.81 9.99 20.93
CA ASN A 189 27.37 10.78 19.79
C ASN A 189 25.91 10.49 19.46
N ARG A 190 25.17 11.53 19.06
CA ARG A 190 23.73 11.46 18.80
C ARG A 190 23.34 10.41 17.74
N TRP A 191 24.28 9.97 16.91
CA TRP A 191 24.07 8.95 15.86
C TRP A 191 24.14 7.53 16.37
N SER A 192 24.77 7.33 17.52
CA SER A 192 24.81 6.04 18.21
C SER A 192 23.63 5.91 19.17
N GLN A 193 23.07 7.03 19.64
CA GLN A 193 21.92 7.03 20.53
C GLN A 193 20.67 6.36 19.90
N PRO A 194 19.82 5.71 20.71
CA PRO A 194 19.99 5.43 22.15
C PRO A 194 20.83 4.17 22.43
N THR A 195 22.14 4.31 22.68
CA THR A 195 23.01 3.24 23.21
C THR A 195 23.55 3.60 24.59
N THR A 196 24.07 2.61 25.30
CA THR A 196 24.68 2.79 26.62
C THR A 196 26.21 2.71 26.54
N PRO A 197 26.96 3.21 27.54
CA PRO A 197 28.42 3.06 27.59
C PRO A 197 28.91 1.60 27.57
N ALA A 198 28.06 0.63 27.93
CA ALA A 198 28.37 -0.79 27.90
C ALA A 198 28.16 -1.43 26.51
N GLU A 199 27.58 -0.71 25.56
CA GLU A 199 27.33 -1.14 24.19
C GLU A 199 28.26 -0.42 23.22
N GLU A 200 28.33 -0.87 21.96
CA GLU A 200 29.12 -0.19 20.93
C GLU A 200 28.50 -0.37 19.55
N THR A 201 28.19 0.75 18.87
CA THR A 201 27.63 0.78 17.51
C THR A 201 28.69 0.58 16.44
N GLY A 202 29.95 0.93 16.73
CA GLY A 202 31.07 0.79 15.81
C GLY A 202 31.38 -0.65 15.41
N LEU A 203 30.93 -1.64 16.18
CA LEU A 203 31.09 -3.06 15.82
C LEU A 203 30.42 -3.41 14.47
N ALA A 204 29.43 -2.62 14.05
CA ALA A 204 28.69 -2.84 12.81
C ALA A 204 29.59 -2.95 11.56
N TRP A 205 30.74 -2.26 11.53
CA TRP A 205 31.63 -2.26 10.37
C TRP A 205 32.19 -3.64 10.05
N ASP A 206 32.68 -4.32 11.09
CA ASP A 206 33.19 -5.68 10.98
C ASP A 206 32.07 -6.70 10.89
N ILE A 207 30.93 -6.47 11.56
CA ILE A 207 29.76 -7.33 11.41
C ILE A 207 29.31 -7.39 9.95
N LEU A 208 29.15 -6.25 9.29
CA LEU A 208 28.77 -6.19 7.87
C LEU A 208 29.85 -6.85 7.01
N THR A 209 31.13 -6.61 7.31
CA THR A 209 32.27 -7.24 6.62
C THR A 209 32.25 -8.78 6.74
N GLN A 210 32.09 -9.31 7.94
CA GLN A 210 32.09 -10.74 8.23
C GLN A 210 30.85 -11.42 7.66
N VAL A 211 29.67 -10.80 7.74
CA VAL A 211 28.45 -11.30 7.09
C VAL A 211 28.64 -11.33 5.56
N GLY A 212 29.21 -10.28 4.96
CA GLY A 212 29.51 -10.30 3.52
C GLY A 212 30.47 -11.42 3.14
N ALA A 213 31.51 -11.66 3.96
CA ALA A 213 32.49 -12.71 3.74
C ALA A 213 31.85 -14.10 3.85
N LEU A 214 30.98 -14.30 4.85
CA LEU A 214 30.18 -15.52 5.03
C LEU A 214 29.35 -15.83 3.77
N LEU A 215 28.66 -14.83 3.23
CA LEU A 215 27.79 -14.98 2.06
C LEU A 215 28.58 -15.30 0.78
N LYS A 216 29.82 -14.80 0.64
CA LYS A 216 30.74 -15.16 -0.46
C LYS A 216 31.53 -16.45 -0.20
N SER A 217 31.45 -17.03 1.00
CA SER A 217 32.22 -18.23 1.35
C SER A 217 31.62 -19.51 0.77
N ARG A 218 32.45 -20.57 0.65
CA ARG A 218 32.03 -21.93 0.31
C ARG A 218 31.71 -22.80 1.54
N GLY A 219 31.75 -22.22 2.73
CA GLY A 219 31.59 -22.95 3.99
C GLY A 219 30.17 -23.53 4.15
N ALA A 220 30.06 -24.63 4.89
CA ALA A 220 28.77 -25.27 5.20
C ALA A 220 27.83 -24.34 6.00
N ASP A 221 28.42 -23.39 6.73
CA ASP A 221 27.72 -22.37 7.52
C ASP A 221 27.13 -21.23 6.67
N ASN A 222 27.45 -21.16 5.37
CA ASN A 222 26.86 -20.15 4.49
C ASN A 222 25.34 -20.40 4.34
N PRO A 223 24.48 -19.46 4.79
CA PRO A 223 23.03 -19.65 4.77
C PRO A 223 22.42 -19.68 3.36
N LEU A 224 23.16 -19.23 2.35
CA LEU A 224 22.76 -19.30 0.95
C LEU A 224 22.93 -20.69 0.34
N ARG A 225 23.66 -21.60 1.01
CA ARG A 225 24.06 -22.94 0.52
C ARG A 225 24.96 -22.95 -0.70
N GLN A 226 25.23 -21.78 -1.27
CA GLN A 226 26.18 -21.57 -2.36
C GLN A 226 26.79 -20.16 -2.23
N PRO A 227 28.05 -19.95 -2.65
CA PRO A 227 28.66 -18.63 -2.63
C PRO A 227 27.88 -17.60 -3.43
N ALA A 228 27.69 -16.41 -2.86
CA ALA A 228 27.21 -15.26 -3.59
C ALA A 228 28.17 -14.95 -4.75
N ARG A 229 27.63 -14.78 -5.96
CA ARG A 229 28.39 -14.31 -7.13
C ARG A 229 28.56 -12.80 -7.10
N ARG A 230 27.55 -12.08 -6.61
CA ARG A 230 27.56 -10.63 -6.43
C ARG A 230 26.88 -10.25 -5.13
N LEU A 231 27.46 -9.29 -4.42
CA LEU A 231 26.98 -8.80 -3.15
C LEU A 231 26.83 -7.28 -3.22
N TYR A 232 25.64 -6.77 -2.90
CA TYR A 232 25.35 -5.34 -2.91
C TYR A 232 25.02 -4.89 -1.50
N MET A 233 25.60 -3.79 -1.04
CA MET A 233 25.23 -3.19 0.24
C MET A 233 24.20 -2.09 0.02
N THR A 234 23.14 -2.14 0.81
CA THR A 234 22.05 -1.17 0.74
C THR A 234 21.64 -0.64 2.10
N GLY A 235 21.06 0.55 2.12
CA GLY A 235 20.49 1.14 3.33
C GLY A 235 19.68 2.38 3.03
N GLN A 236 18.83 2.77 3.98
CA GLN A 236 18.02 4.00 3.91
C GLN A 236 18.22 4.78 5.21
N SER A 237 18.16 6.12 5.18
CA SER A 237 18.28 7.00 6.36
C SER A 237 19.52 6.67 7.19
N GLN A 238 19.39 6.31 8.48
CA GLN A 238 20.54 5.95 9.31
C GLN A 238 21.42 4.87 8.67
N THR A 239 20.85 3.79 8.11
CA THR A 239 21.67 2.72 7.52
C THR A 239 22.19 3.06 6.13
N ALA A 240 21.62 4.06 5.45
CA ALA A 240 22.28 4.69 4.31
C ALA A 240 23.58 5.37 4.75
N GLY A 241 23.60 6.01 5.92
CA GLY A 241 24.82 6.52 6.54
C GLY A 241 25.86 5.42 6.79
N TYR A 242 25.45 4.24 7.27
CA TYR A 242 26.37 3.10 7.45
C TYR A 242 26.90 2.59 6.10
N ALA A 243 26.03 2.41 5.10
CA ALA A 243 26.44 1.96 3.77
C ALA A 243 27.41 2.94 3.10
N ARG A 244 27.14 4.23 3.23
CA ARG A 244 27.98 5.33 2.74
C ARG A 244 29.34 5.39 3.43
N THR A 245 29.36 5.31 4.76
CA THR A 245 30.61 5.23 5.53
C THR A 245 31.40 4.00 5.13
N TRP A 246 30.74 2.83 4.99
CA TRP A 246 31.44 1.61 4.61
C TRP A 246 32.04 1.69 3.20
N ALA A 247 31.27 2.21 2.23
CA ALA A 247 31.74 2.45 0.87
C ALA A 247 32.96 3.39 0.83
N SER A 248 32.96 4.42 1.68
CA SER A 248 34.01 5.45 1.70
C SER A 248 35.27 5.00 2.44
N VAL A 249 35.12 4.17 3.48
CA VAL A 249 36.20 3.85 4.42
C VAL A 249 36.81 2.46 4.17
N PHE A 250 35.99 1.45 3.86
CA PHE A 250 36.43 0.05 3.86
C PHE A 250 36.47 -0.59 2.47
N ALA A 251 35.66 -0.14 1.51
CA ALA A 251 35.47 -0.83 0.22
C ALA A 251 36.75 -1.07 -0.59
N ARG A 252 37.75 -0.17 -0.48
CA ARG A 252 39.03 -0.30 -1.19
C ARG A 252 40.06 -1.17 -0.47
N HIS A 253 39.85 -1.44 0.81
CA HIS A 253 40.82 -2.11 1.68
C HIS A 253 40.41 -3.55 2.03
N VAL A 254 39.11 -3.86 1.94
CA VAL A 254 38.55 -5.16 2.32
C VAL A 254 38.25 -6.02 1.08
N GLN A 255 38.93 -7.16 0.98
CA GLN A 255 38.70 -8.14 -0.08
C GLN A 255 37.76 -9.26 0.35
N GLY A 256 36.96 -9.76 -0.57
CA GLY A 256 36.18 -10.98 -0.36
C GLY A 256 37.09 -12.23 -0.35
N PRO A 257 36.55 -13.39 0.08
CA PRO A 257 37.31 -14.65 0.14
C PRO A 257 37.96 -15.09 -1.19
N GLY A 258 37.50 -14.58 -2.33
CA GLY A 258 38.05 -14.86 -3.66
C GLY A 258 39.04 -13.80 -4.19
N GLY A 259 39.48 -12.83 -3.39
CA GLY A 259 40.46 -11.80 -3.79
C GLY A 259 39.90 -10.60 -4.57
N GLY A 260 38.59 -10.54 -4.81
CA GLY A 260 37.89 -9.40 -5.40
C GLY A 260 37.28 -8.46 -4.34
N PRO A 261 36.55 -7.41 -4.75
CA PRO A 261 35.84 -6.55 -3.80
C PRO A 261 34.85 -7.37 -2.97
N LEU A 262 34.73 -7.06 -1.68
CA LEU A 262 33.76 -7.74 -0.82
C LEU A 262 32.32 -7.43 -1.26
N TYR A 263 32.02 -6.16 -1.49
CA TYR A 263 30.76 -5.70 -2.08
C TYR A 263 31.02 -5.18 -3.49
N ASP A 264 30.21 -5.64 -4.43
CA ASP A 264 30.35 -5.34 -5.86
C ASP A 264 29.67 -4.02 -6.25
N GLY A 265 28.84 -3.44 -5.36
CA GLY A 265 28.25 -2.11 -5.55
C GLY A 265 27.40 -1.67 -4.36
N PHE A 266 27.06 -0.38 -4.33
CA PHE A 266 26.32 0.27 -3.25
C PHE A 266 25.11 1.04 -3.78
N LEU A 267 23.95 0.85 -3.15
CA LEU A 267 22.76 1.68 -3.35
C LEU A 267 22.21 2.10 -2.00
N TYR A 268 22.22 3.39 -1.71
CA TYR A 268 21.66 3.89 -0.47
C TYR A 268 20.85 5.17 -0.66
N SER A 269 19.81 5.32 0.15
CA SER A 269 18.80 6.37 -0.01
C SER A 269 18.64 7.25 1.23
N GLY A 270 18.51 8.56 1.04
CA GLY A 270 18.27 9.48 2.17
C GLY A 270 19.40 9.46 3.20
N SER A 271 20.64 9.18 2.77
CA SER A 271 21.80 9.20 3.67
C SER A 271 21.89 10.57 4.34
N PRO A 272 22.11 10.62 5.65
CA PRO A 272 22.43 11.87 6.27
C PRO A 272 23.66 12.55 5.66
N PRO A 273 23.78 13.89 5.78
CA PRO A 273 24.93 14.63 5.26
C PRO A 273 26.26 14.16 5.84
N TRP A 274 26.25 13.67 7.08
CA TRP A 274 27.43 13.24 7.83
C TRP A 274 27.79 11.78 7.54
N GLN A 275 29.08 11.46 7.64
CA GLN A 275 29.50 10.07 7.83
C GLN A 275 29.26 9.64 9.28
N VAL A 276 28.74 8.43 9.46
CA VAL A 276 28.52 7.85 10.79
C VAL A 276 29.89 7.65 11.46
N PRO A 277 30.09 8.18 12.69
CA PRO A 277 31.34 7.98 13.41
C PRO A 277 31.65 6.50 13.61
N LEU A 278 32.94 6.16 13.55
CA LEU A 278 33.37 4.76 13.52
C LEU A 278 33.32 4.06 14.90
N HIS A 279 33.05 4.81 15.97
CA HIS A 279 32.71 4.30 17.29
C HIS A 279 31.84 5.32 18.06
N GLN A 280 31.12 4.88 19.09
CA GLN A 280 30.09 5.68 19.74
C GLN A 280 30.62 6.91 20.52
N CYS A 281 31.90 6.92 20.86
CA CYS A 281 32.58 8.01 21.54
C CYS A 281 33.32 8.98 20.61
N ALA A 282 33.31 8.74 19.29
CA ALA A 282 33.91 9.66 18.33
C ALA A 282 32.99 10.86 18.07
N THR A 283 33.61 12.01 17.81
CA THR A 283 32.92 13.19 17.28
C THR A 283 32.63 13.02 15.79
N GLY A 284 31.52 13.60 15.32
CA GLY A 284 31.24 13.69 13.89
C GLY A 284 32.21 14.64 13.18
N PHE A 285 32.20 14.60 11.85
CA PHE A 285 32.96 15.52 11.01
C PHE A 285 32.23 16.86 10.88
N ALA A 286 32.99 17.94 10.64
CA ALA A 286 32.42 19.22 10.26
C ALA A 286 31.83 19.15 8.84
N ASP A 287 30.92 20.07 8.49
CA ASP A 287 30.25 20.07 7.19
C ASP A 287 31.27 20.26 6.05
N GLU A 288 32.24 21.15 6.23
CA GLU A 288 33.32 21.42 5.28
C GLU A 288 34.35 20.28 5.14
N ASP A 289 34.30 19.26 5.99
CA ASP A 289 35.24 18.15 5.96
C ASP A 289 35.06 17.34 4.66
N PRO A 290 36.13 17.10 3.88
CA PRO A 290 36.05 16.29 2.67
C PRO A 290 35.49 14.88 2.90
N ARG A 291 35.64 14.34 4.11
CA ARG A 291 35.06 13.06 4.53
C ARG A 291 33.54 13.10 4.63
N SER A 292 32.91 14.27 4.71
CA SER A 292 31.45 14.42 4.61
C SER A 292 30.92 14.18 3.19
N ARG A 293 31.77 13.79 2.22
CA ARG A 293 31.41 13.34 0.87
C ARG A 293 31.81 11.87 0.68
N THR A 294 31.07 11.17 -0.18
CA THR A 294 31.36 9.76 -0.48
C THR A 294 32.67 9.66 -1.23
N ALA A 295 33.65 8.91 -0.73
CA ALA A 295 34.94 8.73 -1.39
C ALA A 295 34.84 7.69 -2.53
N PRO A 296 35.77 7.69 -3.52
CA PRO A 296 35.81 6.66 -4.56
C PRO A 296 35.91 5.26 -3.93
N ALA A 297 34.89 4.42 -4.13
CA ALA A 297 34.81 3.08 -3.52
C ALA A 297 35.52 1.98 -4.33
N GLY A 298 35.93 2.28 -5.58
CA GLY A 298 36.48 1.28 -6.51
C GLY A 298 35.43 0.39 -7.20
N VAL A 299 34.17 0.53 -6.81
CA VAL A 299 33.00 -0.14 -7.38
C VAL A 299 31.85 0.87 -7.57
N PRO A 300 30.82 0.57 -8.38
CA PRO A 300 29.67 1.45 -8.57
C PRO A 300 28.94 1.84 -7.27
N VAL A 301 28.66 3.12 -7.13
CA VAL A 301 27.86 3.71 -6.04
C VAL A 301 26.74 4.56 -6.63
N ILE A 302 25.50 4.32 -6.18
CA ILE A 302 24.34 5.18 -6.47
C ILE A 302 23.78 5.70 -5.14
N GLU A 303 23.72 7.03 -5.01
CA GLU A 303 22.98 7.70 -3.95
C GLU A 303 21.62 8.16 -4.48
N LEU A 304 20.57 7.82 -3.76
CA LEU A 304 19.21 8.29 -4.04
C LEU A 304 18.77 9.25 -2.95
N PHE A 305 18.13 10.35 -3.32
CA PHE A 305 17.58 11.31 -2.37
C PHE A 305 16.18 11.69 -2.77
N ALA A 306 15.27 11.65 -1.80
CA ALA A 306 13.96 12.26 -1.95
C ALA A 306 14.12 13.80 -2.03
N GLU A 307 13.13 14.49 -2.60
CA GLU A 307 13.09 15.95 -2.59
C GLU A 307 13.20 16.49 -1.15
N GLY A 308 12.50 15.84 -0.20
CA GLY A 308 12.54 16.19 1.22
C GLY A 308 13.92 16.05 1.88
N ASP A 309 14.81 15.22 1.33
CA ASP A 309 16.15 15.00 1.89
C ASP A 309 17.12 16.12 1.54
N VAL A 310 16.87 16.81 0.41
CA VAL A 310 17.84 17.71 -0.22
C VAL A 310 18.38 18.74 0.76
N GLY A 311 17.49 19.34 1.55
CA GLY A 311 17.87 20.39 2.51
C GLY A 311 18.89 19.95 3.54
N THR A 312 18.85 18.68 3.96
CA THR A 312 19.77 18.16 4.96
C THR A 312 21.06 17.63 4.37
N ASN A 313 21.12 17.28 3.09
CA ASN A 313 22.27 16.56 2.52
C ASN A 313 23.03 17.35 1.44
N LEU A 314 22.78 18.65 1.26
CA LEU A 314 23.47 19.47 0.24
C LEU A 314 25.00 19.40 0.33
N VAL A 315 25.55 19.31 1.53
CA VAL A 315 27.00 19.22 1.77
C VAL A 315 27.66 17.99 1.12
N SER A 316 26.90 16.90 0.98
CA SER A 316 27.35 15.67 0.33
C SER A 316 27.28 15.73 -1.20
N ARG A 317 26.61 16.73 -1.78
CA ARG A 317 26.41 16.85 -3.22
C ARG A 317 27.77 17.07 -3.91
N ARG A 318 28.08 16.21 -4.88
CA ARG A 318 29.31 16.25 -5.70
C ARG A 318 29.02 15.81 -7.14
N PRO A 319 29.90 16.11 -8.11
CA PRO A 319 29.71 15.69 -9.49
C PRO A 319 29.70 14.17 -9.67
N ASP A 320 28.88 13.70 -10.63
CA ASP A 320 28.84 12.32 -11.11
C ASP A 320 30.11 11.92 -11.88
N SER A 321 30.55 10.66 -11.73
CA SER A 321 31.72 10.10 -12.42
C SER A 321 31.50 8.69 -12.96
N ASP A 322 32.09 8.43 -14.13
CA ASP A 322 32.04 7.15 -14.87
C ASP A 322 33.41 6.48 -14.90
N ARG A 323 34.43 7.12 -14.31
CA ARG A 323 35.83 6.75 -14.43
C ARG A 323 36.31 6.11 -13.15
N ALA A 324 36.73 4.85 -13.24
CA ALA A 324 37.37 4.15 -12.13
C ALA A 324 38.59 4.95 -11.62
N PRO A 325 38.85 4.97 -10.30
CA PRO A 325 38.13 4.25 -9.24
C PRO A 325 36.84 4.93 -8.74
N ASP A 326 36.43 6.05 -9.34
CA ASP A 326 35.29 6.86 -8.92
C ASP A 326 34.07 6.59 -9.82
N LEU A 327 33.35 5.50 -9.53
CA LEU A 327 32.11 5.13 -10.21
C LEU A 327 30.91 5.58 -9.38
N TYR A 328 30.45 6.81 -9.59
CA TYR A 328 29.54 7.50 -8.68
C TYR A 328 28.37 8.18 -9.41
N ARG A 329 27.19 8.05 -8.80
CA ARG A 329 25.95 8.72 -9.23
C ARG A 329 25.17 9.24 -8.04
N ARG A 330 24.59 10.42 -8.21
CA ARG A 330 23.55 10.95 -7.32
C ARG A 330 22.28 11.23 -8.09
N HIS A 331 21.17 10.69 -7.60
CA HIS A 331 19.83 10.89 -8.12
C HIS A 331 18.98 11.58 -7.06
N GLU A 332 18.29 12.65 -7.44
CA GLU A 332 17.39 13.41 -6.55
C GLU A 332 15.99 13.37 -7.15
N VAL A 333 15.00 12.90 -6.41
CA VAL A 333 13.68 12.54 -6.97
C VAL A 333 12.68 13.66 -6.68
N ALA A 334 12.20 14.34 -7.73
CA ALA A 334 11.23 15.42 -7.61
C ALA A 334 9.91 14.91 -7.03
N GLY A 335 9.34 15.63 -6.05
CA GLY A 335 8.07 15.29 -5.39
C GLY A 335 8.13 14.13 -4.38
N ALA A 336 9.25 13.42 -4.26
CA ALA A 336 9.38 12.29 -3.35
C ALA A 336 9.59 12.72 -1.89
N ALA A 337 9.02 11.96 -0.97
CA ALA A 337 9.28 12.04 0.47
C ALA A 337 10.35 11.05 0.94
N HIS A 338 10.93 11.31 2.12
CA HIS A 338 11.96 10.44 2.71
C HIS A 338 11.42 9.04 3.05
N ALA A 339 10.20 9.00 3.61
CA ALA A 339 9.46 7.79 3.91
C ALA A 339 8.20 7.73 3.03
N ASP A 340 7.82 6.53 2.62
CA ASP A 340 6.60 6.28 1.85
C ASP A 340 5.66 5.29 2.56
N ALA A 341 4.37 5.31 2.20
CA ALA A 341 3.40 4.38 2.79
C ALA A 341 3.59 2.91 2.30
N TRP A 342 4.42 2.70 1.29
CA TRP A 342 4.65 1.40 0.67
C TRP A 342 5.63 0.56 1.48
N GLU A 343 6.78 1.12 1.89
CA GLU A 343 7.76 0.44 2.74
C GLU A 343 7.15 0.00 4.08
N ALA A 344 6.21 0.80 4.61
CA ALA A 344 5.53 0.53 5.88
C ALA A 344 4.73 -0.78 5.86
N ARG A 345 4.33 -1.27 4.68
CA ARG A 345 3.68 -2.58 4.50
C ARG A 345 4.57 -3.75 4.90
N SER A 346 5.89 -3.56 4.83
CA SER A 346 6.89 -4.56 5.20
C SER A 346 7.38 -4.45 6.64
N PHE A 347 6.84 -3.52 7.43
CA PHE A 347 7.19 -3.37 8.85
C PHE A 347 6.54 -4.45 9.71
N ALA A 348 7.01 -4.62 10.94
CA ALA A 348 6.42 -5.56 11.89
C ALA A 348 4.97 -5.16 12.22
N THR A 349 4.13 -6.15 12.54
CA THR A 349 2.77 -5.87 13.02
C THR A 349 2.77 -5.01 14.28
N ALA A 350 1.68 -4.26 14.50
CA ALA A 350 1.52 -3.48 15.73
C ALA A 350 1.58 -4.35 17.00
N ALA A 351 1.18 -5.62 16.92
CA ALA A 351 1.28 -6.58 18.03
C ALA A 351 2.74 -6.93 18.34
N ASP A 352 3.54 -7.19 17.30
CA ASP A 352 4.96 -7.49 17.45
C ASP A 352 5.75 -6.29 17.97
N VAL A 353 5.45 -5.08 17.48
CA VAL A 353 6.06 -3.84 18.01
C VAL A 353 5.72 -3.64 19.49
N ARG A 354 4.47 -3.91 19.90
CA ARG A 354 4.07 -3.91 21.33
C ARG A 354 4.86 -4.91 22.15
N ARG A 355 5.04 -6.12 21.64
CA ARG A 355 5.82 -7.15 22.33
C ARG A 355 7.30 -6.76 22.44
N ALA A 356 7.87 -6.16 21.40
CA ALA A 356 9.27 -5.75 21.36
C ALA A 356 9.60 -4.50 22.19
N THR A 357 8.66 -3.56 22.34
CA THR A 357 8.94 -2.24 22.93
C THR A 357 8.11 -1.93 24.18
N GLY A 358 7.07 -2.71 24.46
CA GLY A 358 6.05 -2.40 25.47
C GLY A 358 5.07 -1.31 25.06
N GLN A 359 5.25 -0.71 23.89
CA GLN A 359 4.43 0.38 23.35
C GLN A 359 3.96 0.01 21.94
N GLY A 360 2.86 0.63 21.48
CA GLY A 360 2.46 0.50 20.07
C GLY A 360 3.53 1.00 19.10
N PRO A 361 3.34 0.80 17.79
CA PRO A 361 3.97 1.66 16.80
C PRO A 361 3.79 3.13 17.21
N ALA A 362 4.80 3.96 16.97
CA ALA A 362 4.69 5.38 17.26
C ALA A 362 3.42 5.92 16.58
N PRO A 363 2.61 6.74 17.28
CA PRO A 363 1.45 7.36 16.65
C PRO A 363 1.93 8.20 15.47
N ALA A 364 1.08 8.31 14.43
CA ALA A 364 1.33 9.26 13.36
C ALA A 364 1.53 10.64 13.99
N LEU A 365 2.66 11.27 13.69
CA LEU A 365 2.97 12.59 14.20
C LEU A 365 1.91 13.57 13.67
N ALA A 366 1.56 14.58 14.47
CA ALA A 366 0.71 15.68 14.05
C ALA A 366 1.45 16.64 13.10
N CYS A 367 2.06 16.10 12.06
CA CYS A 367 2.71 16.84 11.00
C CYS A 367 1.65 17.27 9.99
N ARG A 368 1.07 18.45 10.19
CA ARG A 368 0.11 19.04 9.24
C ARG A 368 0.18 20.57 9.23
N PRO A 369 0.39 21.21 8.07
CA PRO A 369 -0.40 22.39 7.76
C PRO A 369 -1.88 21.97 7.58
N GLU A 370 -2.82 22.81 8.00
CA GLU A 370 -4.26 22.56 7.77
C GLU A 370 -4.57 22.53 6.26
N GLY A 371 -5.48 21.64 5.83
CA GLY A 371 -6.01 21.63 4.46
C GLY A 371 -5.19 20.88 3.40
N VAL A 372 -4.21 20.04 3.77
CA VAL A 372 -3.42 19.23 2.82
C VAL A 372 -3.64 17.73 2.99
N LEU A 373 -3.40 16.95 1.91
CA LEU A 373 -3.42 15.48 1.96
C LEU A 373 -2.00 14.93 2.16
N ASP A 374 -1.88 13.77 2.81
CA ASP A 374 -0.62 13.03 2.82
C ASP A 374 -0.24 12.63 1.38
N THR A 375 1.06 12.57 1.10
CA THR A 375 1.55 12.29 -0.26
C THR A 375 1.23 10.86 -0.69
N ASP A 376 0.78 10.69 -1.94
CA ASP A 376 0.66 9.38 -2.59
C ASP A 376 1.85 9.06 -3.51
N PHE A 377 2.93 9.86 -3.46
CA PHE A 377 4.07 9.73 -4.36
C PHE A 377 4.85 8.42 -4.12
N PRO A 378 5.03 7.57 -5.14
CA PRO A 378 5.67 6.26 -5.01
C PRO A 378 7.20 6.34 -5.18
N ALA A 379 7.93 6.58 -4.09
CA ALA A 379 9.41 6.62 -4.12
C ALA A 379 10.04 5.30 -4.61
N ARG A 380 9.34 4.17 -4.42
CA ARG A 380 9.73 2.83 -4.91
C ARG A 380 10.12 2.77 -6.39
N HIS A 381 9.51 3.57 -7.27
CA HIS A 381 9.84 3.51 -8.71
C HIS A 381 11.27 3.97 -8.98
N ALA A 382 11.70 5.06 -8.34
CA ALA A 382 13.06 5.55 -8.43
C ALA A 382 14.04 4.54 -7.80
N MET A 383 13.65 3.88 -6.70
CA MET A 383 14.44 2.83 -6.07
C MET A 383 14.64 1.61 -6.99
N ASN A 384 13.57 1.11 -7.61
CA ASN A 384 13.60 -0.02 -8.54
C ASN A 384 14.48 0.28 -9.77
N ALA A 385 14.36 1.49 -10.31
CA ALA A 385 15.20 1.97 -11.41
C ALA A 385 16.68 2.06 -10.99
N ALA A 386 16.97 2.66 -9.84
CA ALA A 386 18.33 2.75 -9.30
C ALA A 386 18.94 1.36 -9.09
N TRP A 387 18.17 0.40 -8.58
CA TRP A 387 18.61 -0.99 -8.46
C TRP A 387 18.96 -1.61 -9.82
N ARG A 388 18.09 -1.50 -10.83
CA ARG A 388 18.39 -1.98 -12.19
C ARG A 388 19.65 -1.36 -12.76
N HIS A 389 19.85 -0.07 -12.55
CA HIS A 389 21.03 0.63 -13.00
C HIS A 389 22.29 0.14 -12.30
N LEU A 390 22.26 -0.05 -10.99
CA LEU A 390 23.40 -0.58 -10.24
C LEU A 390 23.75 -1.99 -10.71
N GLU A 391 22.75 -2.84 -10.91
CA GLU A 391 22.95 -4.20 -11.40
C GLU A 391 23.58 -4.21 -12.80
N ALA A 392 23.08 -3.38 -13.72
CA ALA A 392 23.62 -3.22 -15.06
C ALA A 392 25.04 -2.66 -15.05
N TRP A 393 25.34 -1.69 -14.17
CA TRP A 393 26.67 -1.11 -14.05
C TRP A 393 27.69 -2.13 -13.59
N VAL A 394 27.37 -2.89 -12.55
CA VAL A 394 28.24 -3.94 -12.02
C VAL A 394 28.40 -5.10 -13.02
N ARG A 395 27.32 -5.54 -13.68
CA ARG A 395 27.35 -6.74 -14.52
C ARG A 395 27.85 -6.50 -15.94
N GLN A 396 27.59 -5.31 -16.48
CA GLN A 396 27.74 -5.01 -17.90
C GLN A 396 28.64 -3.79 -18.15
N GLY A 397 29.09 -3.10 -17.09
CA GLY A 397 29.83 -1.84 -17.22
C GLY A 397 28.97 -0.68 -17.72
N LYS A 398 27.63 -0.85 -17.82
CA LYS A 398 26.72 0.20 -18.27
C LYS A 398 26.43 1.16 -17.11
N ALA A 399 27.10 2.31 -17.12
CA ALA A 399 26.91 3.32 -16.08
C ALA A 399 25.43 3.72 -15.93
N ALA A 400 25.01 4.00 -14.69
CA ALA A 400 23.66 4.53 -14.47
C ALA A 400 23.50 5.86 -15.24
N PRO A 401 22.29 6.19 -15.70
CA PRO A 401 22.04 7.48 -16.33
C PRO A 401 22.35 8.63 -15.37
N ARG A 402 22.78 9.77 -15.93
CA ARG A 402 22.95 11.02 -15.18
C ARG A 402 21.60 11.71 -15.09
N SER A 403 21.30 12.35 -13.96
CA SER A 403 20.15 13.26 -13.81
C SER A 403 20.64 14.67 -13.52
N GLN A 404 19.87 15.68 -13.95
CA GLN A 404 20.10 17.03 -13.42
C GLN A 404 19.77 17.05 -11.92
N PRO A 405 20.50 17.78 -11.08
CA PRO A 405 20.09 18.00 -9.69
C PRO A 405 18.75 18.74 -9.62
N LEU A 406 18.05 18.64 -8.49
CA LEU A 406 16.92 19.52 -8.20
C LEU A 406 17.39 20.97 -8.12
N GLN A 407 16.67 21.85 -8.80
CA GLN A 407 17.01 23.26 -8.96
C GLN A 407 16.59 24.06 -7.72
N LEU A 408 17.54 24.77 -7.12
CA LEU A 408 17.34 25.54 -5.89
C LEU A 408 17.28 27.04 -6.18
N LYS A 409 16.48 27.78 -5.41
CA LYS A 409 16.54 29.24 -5.39
C LYS A 409 17.84 29.70 -4.73
N THR A 410 18.41 30.79 -5.23
CA THR A 410 19.65 31.39 -4.72
C THR A 410 19.34 32.76 -4.10
N PRO A 411 19.82 33.06 -2.88
CA PRO A 411 20.56 32.17 -1.98
C PRO A 411 19.67 31.04 -1.41
N VAL A 412 20.28 29.91 -1.04
CA VAL A 412 19.56 28.83 -0.33
C VAL A 412 19.21 29.34 1.06
N ALA A 413 17.91 29.34 1.40
CA ALA A 413 17.42 29.85 2.67
C ALA A 413 17.81 28.91 3.84
N THR A 414 18.16 29.50 4.98
CA THR A 414 18.37 28.81 6.27
C THR A 414 17.41 29.39 7.32
N PRO A 415 16.57 28.58 7.99
CA PRO A 415 16.39 27.12 7.85
C PRO A 415 15.82 26.72 6.47
N PHE A 416 16.10 25.49 6.03
CA PHE A 416 15.68 24.99 4.72
C PHE A 416 14.17 24.74 4.69
N ASP A 417 13.44 25.56 3.93
CA ASP A 417 12.00 25.44 3.72
C ASP A 417 11.73 24.82 2.34
N PRO A 418 11.28 23.55 2.25
CA PRO A 418 11.05 22.87 0.97
C PRO A 418 10.00 23.57 0.10
N GLU A 419 9.01 24.26 0.68
CA GLU A 419 8.01 24.99 -0.12
C GLU A 419 8.60 26.18 -0.89
N ARG A 420 9.69 26.74 -0.37
CA ARG A 420 10.31 27.94 -0.91
C ARG A 420 11.68 27.68 -1.54
N ALA A 421 12.31 26.55 -1.23
CA ALA A 421 13.69 26.24 -1.61
C ALA A 421 13.88 25.92 -3.09
N PHE A 422 12.88 25.32 -3.75
CA PHE A 422 13.04 24.84 -5.12
C PHE A 422 12.51 25.84 -6.17
N ILE A 423 13.15 25.85 -7.35
CA ILE A 423 12.57 26.45 -8.55
C ILE A 423 11.47 25.51 -9.04
N ALA A 424 10.23 26.01 -9.05
CA ALA A 424 9.07 25.21 -9.43
C ALA A 424 8.75 25.27 -10.93
N ASP A 425 8.14 24.22 -11.45
CA ASP A 425 7.47 24.20 -12.75
C ASP A 425 6.09 24.88 -12.69
N GLU A 426 5.38 24.93 -13.83
CA GLU A 426 4.05 25.53 -13.93
C GLU A 426 2.96 24.87 -13.07
N PHE A 427 3.26 23.69 -12.50
CA PHE A 427 2.37 22.95 -11.59
C PHE A 427 2.76 23.14 -10.12
N GLY A 428 3.88 23.82 -9.84
CA GLY A 428 4.39 24.02 -8.49
C GLY A 428 5.30 22.91 -7.98
N ASN A 429 5.66 21.93 -8.82
CA ASN A 429 6.60 20.85 -8.46
C ASN A 429 8.05 21.28 -8.74
N ALA A 430 9.02 20.72 -8.02
CA ALA A 430 10.42 21.07 -8.21
C ALA A 430 10.93 20.71 -9.63
N ARG A 431 11.73 21.60 -10.23
CA ARG A 431 12.43 21.36 -11.51
C ARG A 431 13.73 20.59 -11.32
N GLY A 432 14.10 19.83 -12.34
CA GLY A 432 15.29 18.97 -12.34
C GLY A 432 15.00 17.62 -11.66
N GLY A 433 16.07 16.95 -11.23
CA GLY A 433 15.97 15.64 -10.61
C GLY A 433 15.60 14.50 -11.56
N VAL A 434 15.40 13.33 -10.97
CA VAL A 434 14.68 12.21 -11.58
C VAL A 434 13.18 12.53 -11.51
N ARG A 435 12.57 12.62 -12.69
CA ARG A 435 11.15 12.94 -12.86
C ARG A 435 10.30 11.67 -12.93
N SER A 436 9.01 11.80 -12.66
CA SER A 436 8.03 10.72 -12.76
C SER A 436 6.75 11.21 -13.45
N PRO A 437 5.87 10.31 -13.93
CA PRO A 437 4.61 10.74 -14.52
C PRO A 437 3.72 11.52 -13.54
N LEU A 438 3.92 11.38 -12.23
CA LEU A 438 3.18 12.14 -11.21
C LEU A 438 3.57 13.62 -11.16
N VAL A 439 4.78 13.99 -11.60
CA VAL A 439 5.23 15.39 -11.67
C VAL A 439 5.27 15.92 -13.11
N ASP A 440 5.40 15.05 -14.12
CA ASP A 440 5.31 15.39 -15.55
C ASP A 440 3.87 15.57 -16.04
N VAL A 441 2.95 14.77 -15.51
CA VAL A 441 1.52 14.81 -15.83
C VAL A 441 0.74 14.84 -14.50
N PRO A 442 0.88 15.91 -13.70
CA PRO A 442 0.41 15.91 -12.31
C PRO A 442 -1.11 16.04 -12.17
N VAL A 443 -1.67 15.34 -11.19
CA VAL A 443 -3.02 15.62 -10.64
C VAL A 443 -2.95 16.37 -9.31
N ALA A 444 -1.75 16.61 -8.80
CA ALA A 444 -1.47 17.32 -7.57
C ALA A 444 -0.10 18.00 -7.66
N ARG A 445 0.10 19.03 -6.83
CA ARG A 445 1.45 19.48 -6.47
C ARG A 445 1.96 18.62 -5.32
N TYR A 446 3.17 18.10 -5.44
CA TYR A 446 3.85 17.29 -4.44
C TYR A 446 4.93 18.11 -3.73
N VAL A 447 5.04 17.92 -2.42
CA VAL A 447 6.11 18.51 -1.60
C VAL A 447 6.73 17.40 -0.75
N GLY A 448 8.05 17.23 -0.87
CA GLY A 448 8.76 16.08 -0.29
C GLY A 448 8.93 16.09 1.24
N ALA A 449 8.63 17.19 1.93
CA ALA A 449 8.83 17.30 3.38
C ALA A 449 7.87 18.31 4.02
N LYS A 450 7.22 17.95 5.12
CA LYS A 450 6.37 18.86 5.92
C LYS A 450 7.22 19.78 6.80
N GLN A 451 6.74 21.00 7.01
CA GLN A 451 7.31 21.93 8.00
C GLN A 451 6.90 21.54 9.43
N GLY A 452 7.73 21.89 10.43
CA GLY A 452 7.42 21.68 11.85
C GLY A 452 8.59 21.11 12.64
N GLU A 453 8.31 20.20 13.57
CA GLU A 453 9.33 19.43 14.28
C GLU A 453 10.21 18.65 13.29
N PHE A 454 11.46 18.38 13.68
CA PHE A 454 12.43 17.68 12.82
C PHE A 454 11.87 16.38 12.23
N SER A 455 11.08 15.62 12.98
CA SER A 455 10.47 14.37 12.51
C SER A 455 9.48 14.56 11.36
N CYS A 456 8.87 15.75 11.21
CA CYS A 456 7.93 16.02 10.12
C CYS A 456 8.59 16.13 8.75
N MET A 457 9.90 16.38 8.69
CA MET A 457 10.60 16.47 7.41
C MET A 457 10.60 15.15 6.63
N PHE A 458 10.36 14.02 7.31
CA PHE A 458 10.40 12.71 6.69
C PHE A 458 9.11 12.35 5.95
N ASP A 459 8.03 13.05 6.26
CA ASP A 459 6.73 12.87 5.62
C ASP A 459 6.52 13.94 4.54
N GLY A 460 6.08 13.54 3.36
CA GLY A 460 5.64 14.45 2.31
C GLY A 460 4.13 14.70 2.36
N TYR A 461 3.68 15.63 1.53
CA TYR A 461 2.27 15.96 1.37
C TYR A 461 1.98 16.44 -0.05
N GLN A 462 0.69 16.54 -0.37
CA GLN A 462 0.23 16.94 -1.69
C GLN A 462 -0.95 17.92 -1.62
N TYR A 463 -1.04 18.76 -2.65
CA TYR A 463 -2.17 19.63 -2.95
C TYR A 463 -2.88 19.12 -4.20
N PRO A 464 -3.98 18.36 -4.06
CA PRO A 464 -4.76 17.89 -5.20
C PRO A 464 -5.28 19.05 -6.03
N PHE A 465 -5.27 18.91 -7.35
CA PHE A 465 -5.97 19.83 -8.23
C PHE A 465 -7.47 19.49 -8.26
N ASP A 466 -8.31 20.52 -8.24
CA ASP A 466 -9.74 20.32 -8.46
C ASP A 466 -10.03 19.91 -9.91
N ALA A 467 -11.24 19.38 -10.15
CA ALA A 467 -11.64 18.89 -11.48
C ALA A 467 -11.56 19.99 -12.56
N THR A 468 -11.78 21.25 -12.20
CA THR A 468 -11.67 22.40 -13.11
C THR A 468 -10.23 22.59 -13.57
N ARG A 469 -9.28 22.62 -12.64
CA ARG A 469 -7.85 22.74 -12.92
C ARG A 469 -7.32 21.53 -13.69
N LEU A 470 -7.78 20.32 -13.34
CA LEU A 470 -7.44 19.09 -14.05
C LEU A 470 -7.86 19.15 -15.53
N ARG A 471 -9.10 19.57 -15.82
CA ARG A 471 -9.59 19.77 -17.20
C ARG A 471 -8.86 20.89 -17.93
N GLN A 472 -8.45 21.97 -17.24
CA GLN A 472 -7.63 23.02 -17.84
C GLN A 472 -6.25 22.53 -18.28
N ILE A 473 -5.59 21.67 -17.47
CA ILE A 473 -4.23 21.19 -17.76
C ILE A 473 -4.25 20.03 -18.77
N HIS A 474 -5.14 19.05 -18.57
CA HIS A 474 -5.10 17.77 -19.30
C HIS A 474 -6.28 17.56 -20.24
N GLY A 475 -7.32 18.40 -20.18
CA GLY A 475 -8.54 18.30 -20.98
C GLY A 475 -9.57 17.35 -20.38
N SER A 476 -9.27 16.05 -20.38
CA SER A 476 -10.17 15.00 -19.87
C SER A 476 -9.43 13.84 -19.21
N GLY A 477 -10.15 12.98 -18.48
CA GLY A 477 -9.60 11.76 -17.88
C GLY A 477 -8.92 10.83 -18.91
N PRO A 478 -9.55 10.54 -20.07
CA PRO A 478 -8.91 9.76 -21.13
C PRO A 478 -7.67 10.45 -21.74
N GLN A 479 -7.68 11.78 -21.90
CA GLN A 479 -6.52 12.52 -22.39
C GLN A 479 -5.36 12.49 -21.39
N TYR A 480 -5.66 12.66 -20.10
CA TYR A 480 -4.72 12.48 -19.00
C TYR A 480 -4.07 11.09 -19.03
N LEU A 481 -4.88 10.02 -19.15
CA LEU A 481 -4.36 8.65 -19.19
C LEU A 481 -3.42 8.43 -20.39
N ARG A 482 -3.74 8.97 -21.57
CA ARG A 482 -2.85 8.91 -22.74
C ARG A 482 -1.52 9.63 -22.49
N ARG A 483 -1.55 10.80 -21.83
CA ARG A 483 -0.33 11.55 -21.45
C ARG A 483 0.52 10.80 -20.43
N VAL A 484 -0.09 10.22 -19.40
CA VAL A 484 0.62 9.38 -18.41
C VAL A 484 1.25 8.17 -19.10
N GLN A 485 0.53 7.47 -19.95
CA GLN A 485 1.07 6.34 -20.71
C GLN A 485 2.25 6.74 -21.60
N ALA A 486 2.19 7.91 -22.24
CA ALA A 486 3.31 8.42 -23.04
C ALA A 486 4.53 8.76 -22.17
N SER A 487 4.34 9.47 -21.06
CA SER A 487 5.40 9.79 -20.08
C SER A 487 6.02 8.51 -19.50
N ALA A 488 5.21 7.55 -19.06
CA ALA A 488 5.69 6.29 -18.49
C ALA A 488 6.50 5.45 -19.51
N ARG A 489 6.07 5.40 -20.78
CA ARG A 489 6.84 4.75 -21.85
C ARG A 489 8.17 5.44 -22.11
N ALA A 490 8.20 6.78 -22.12
CA ALA A 490 9.42 7.54 -22.31
C ALA A 490 10.41 7.29 -21.17
N LEU A 491 9.96 7.41 -19.92
CA LEU A 491 10.78 7.16 -18.73
C LEU A 491 11.27 5.71 -18.65
N ARG A 492 10.48 4.72 -19.09
CA ARG A 492 10.98 3.34 -19.24
C ARG A 492 12.10 3.25 -20.29
N GLY A 493 11.95 3.93 -21.43
CA GLY A 493 12.97 3.99 -22.47
C GLY A 493 14.29 4.61 -21.99
N GLU A 494 14.20 5.60 -21.10
CA GLU A 494 15.33 6.27 -20.46
C GLU A 494 15.93 5.50 -19.27
N GLY A 495 15.23 4.47 -18.78
CA GLY A 495 15.64 3.65 -17.64
C GLY A 495 15.13 4.12 -16.28
N TRP A 496 14.33 5.17 -16.21
CA TRP A 496 13.76 5.72 -14.97
C TRP A 496 12.53 4.97 -14.45
N LEU A 497 11.98 4.04 -15.22
CA LEU A 497 10.94 3.09 -14.80
C LEU A 497 11.28 1.68 -15.28
N THR A 498 10.95 0.67 -14.49
CA THR A 498 10.90 -0.71 -14.99
C THR A 498 9.61 -0.97 -15.77
N ALA A 499 9.52 -2.09 -16.49
CA ALA A 499 8.29 -2.50 -17.15
C ALA A 499 7.15 -2.82 -16.16
N GLU A 500 7.48 -3.20 -14.93
CA GLU A 500 6.48 -3.39 -13.87
C GLU A 500 5.99 -2.05 -13.33
N ASP A 501 6.90 -1.11 -13.07
CA ASP A 501 6.54 0.24 -12.64
C ASP A 501 5.66 0.96 -13.68
N GLU A 502 5.95 0.82 -14.98
CA GLU A 502 5.11 1.38 -16.05
C GLU A 502 3.67 0.87 -15.94
N ARG A 503 3.48 -0.44 -15.75
CA ARG A 503 2.13 -1.03 -15.62
C ARG A 503 1.41 -0.52 -14.38
N GLU A 504 2.12 -0.41 -13.27
CA GLU A 504 1.56 0.07 -12.00
C GLU A 504 1.17 1.55 -12.08
N VAL A 505 2.04 2.42 -12.60
CA VAL A 505 1.74 3.85 -12.81
C VAL A 505 0.51 4.03 -13.71
N VAL A 506 0.41 3.26 -14.79
CA VAL A 506 -0.75 3.33 -15.70
C VAL A 506 -2.02 2.82 -15.02
N ALA A 507 -1.94 1.79 -14.17
CA ALA A 507 -3.08 1.29 -13.41
C ALA A 507 -3.56 2.33 -12.37
N GLU A 508 -2.66 2.91 -11.59
CA GLU A 508 -2.98 3.99 -10.63
C GLU A 508 -3.56 5.22 -11.34
N ALA A 509 -3.03 5.59 -12.50
CA ALA A 509 -3.54 6.71 -13.28
C ALA A 509 -4.98 6.52 -13.75
N ARG A 510 -5.46 5.29 -13.96
CA ARG A 510 -6.89 5.04 -14.25
C ARG A 510 -7.78 5.43 -13.06
N GLY A 511 -7.32 5.21 -11.83
CA GLY A 511 -8.01 5.66 -10.62
C GLY A 511 -8.00 7.20 -10.53
N ARG A 512 -6.83 7.82 -10.74
CA ARG A 512 -6.67 9.29 -10.74
C ARG A 512 -7.50 9.98 -11.85
N ALA A 513 -7.76 9.29 -12.97
CA ALA A 513 -8.61 9.80 -14.04
C ALA A 513 -10.06 10.04 -13.59
N LEU A 514 -10.52 9.41 -12.51
CA LEU A 514 -11.86 9.67 -11.95
C LEU A 514 -11.98 11.04 -11.28
N SER A 515 -10.86 11.64 -10.85
CA SER A 515 -10.84 13.00 -10.28
C SER A 515 -11.22 14.09 -11.29
N PHE A 516 -11.33 13.73 -12.57
CA PHE A 516 -11.82 14.60 -13.64
C PHE A 516 -13.34 14.65 -13.72
N LEU A 517 -14.04 13.68 -13.10
CA LEU A 517 -15.49 13.62 -13.10
C LEU A 517 -16.05 14.75 -12.23
N GLU A 518 -17.11 15.39 -12.73
CA GLU A 518 -17.84 16.42 -12.01
C GLU A 518 -19.13 15.84 -11.45
N VAL A 519 -19.42 16.13 -10.17
CA VAL A 519 -20.70 15.79 -9.55
C VAL A 519 -21.71 16.87 -9.91
N LYS A 520 -22.62 16.55 -10.82
CA LYS A 520 -23.79 17.39 -11.12
C LYS A 520 -24.96 16.97 -10.25
N SER A 521 -25.94 17.86 -10.03
CA SER A 521 -27.11 17.50 -9.24
C SER A 521 -28.36 18.34 -9.52
N LEU A 522 -29.51 17.78 -9.17
CA LEU A 522 -30.83 18.39 -9.12
C LEU A 522 -31.34 18.33 -7.67
N ALA A 523 -31.51 19.48 -7.03
CA ALA A 523 -32.12 19.57 -5.71
C ALA A 523 -33.61 19.19 -5.76
N LEU A 524 -34.09 18.46 -4.75
CA LEU A 524 -35.49 18.06 -4.63
C LEU A 524 -36.23 18.89 -3.57
N PRO A 525 -37.57 18.95 -3.61
CA PRO A 525 -38.36 19.58 -2.55
C PRO A 525 -38.03 18.99 -1.18
N PRO A 526 -37.96 19.81 -0.10
CA PRO A 526 -37.69 19.33 1.25
C PRO A 526 -38.62 18.17 1.65
N GLY A 527 -38.05 17.14 2.29
CA GLY A 527 -38.81 15.96 2.71
C GLY A 527 -39.13 14.95 1.59
N SER A 528 -38.54 15.09 0.41
CA SER A 528 -38.74 14.10 -0.67
C SER A 528 -38.16 12.74 -0.31
N GLY A 529 -36.94 12.71 0.25
CA GLY A 529 -36.26 11.48 0.65
C GLY A 529 -36.11 10.49 -0.51
N PRO A 530 -35.34 10.84 -1.57
CA PRO A 530 -35.16 9.96 -2.72
C PRO A 530 -34.51 8.64 -2.31
N VAL A 531 -35.02 7.52 -2.83
CA VAL A 531 -34.55 6.18 -2.46
C VAL A 531 -33.82 5.51 -3.61
N THR A 532 -34.45 5.30 -4.77
CA THR A 532 -33.78 4.74 -5.94
C THR A 532 -34.08 5.48 -7.21
N VAL A 533 -33.25 5.23 -8.23
CA VAL A 533 -33.30 5.88 -9.54
C VAL A 533 -33.13 4.84 -10.65
N THR A 534 -33.82 5.02 -11.76
CA THR A 534 -33.58 4.32 -13.02
C THR A 534 -33.59 5.29 -14.21
N VAL A 535 -33.06 4.86 -15.35
CA VAL A 535 -32.99 5.65 -16.58
C VAL A 535 -33.86 5.00 -17.64
N ALA A 536 -34.85 5.73 -18.12
CA ALA A 536 -35.72 5.27 -19.20
C ALA A 536 -34.98 5.31 -20.57
N PRO A 537 -35.43 4.52 -21.56
CA PRO A 537 -34.78 4.47 -22.89
C PRO A 537 -34.75 5.79 -23.67
N ASP A 538 -35.62 6.73 -23.31
CA ASP A 538 -35.70 8.10 -23.84
C ASP A 538 -34.67 9.05 -23.19
N GLY A 539 -33.95 8.59 -22.16
CA GLY A 539 -32.95 9.36 -21.44
C GLY A 539 -33.48 10.04 -20.17
N ASP A 540 -34.78 9.96 -19.91
CA ASP A 540 -35.35 10.55 -18.70
C ASP A 540 -35.03 9.72 -17.46
N VAL A 541 -34.77 10.43 -16.37
CA VAL A 541 -34.38 9.85 -15.10
C VAL A 541 -35.60 9.79 -14.20
N TRP A 542 -35.94 8.58 -13.75
CA TRP A 542 -37.07 8.30 -12.89
C TRP A 542 -36.59 7.89 -11.50
N PHE A 543 -37.25 8.36 -10.45
CA PHE A 543 -36.87 8.03 -9.08
C PHE A 543 -38.06 7.90 -8.13
N THR A 544 -37.85 7.20 -7.03
CA THR A 544 -38.82 7.10 -5.93
C THR A 544 -38.51 8.12 -4.84
N ALA A 545 -39.51 8.89 -4.42
CA ALA A 545 -39.44 9.76 -3.25
C ALA A 545 -40.15 9.09 -2.08
N GLY A 546 -39.42 8.30 -1.30
CA GLY A 546 -40.01 7.43 -0.28
C GLY A 546 -40.70 8.20 0.85
N GLN A 547 -40.13 9.33 1.27
CA GLN A 547 -40.74 10.20 2.29
C GLN A 547 -41.80 11.13 1.70
N GLY A 548 -41.56 11.60 0.47
CA GLY A 548 -42.47 12.50 -0.25
C GLY A 548 -43.72 11.81 -0.80
N ASN A 549 -43.73 10.47 -0.88
CA ASN A 549 -44.83 9.66 -1.39
C ASN A 549 -45.20 9.93 -2.87
N TYR A 550 -44.20 10.11 -3.72
CA TYR A 550 -44.38 10.34 -5.16
C TYR A 550 -43.32 9.64 -6.01
N ILE A 551 -43.60 9.48 -7.30
CA ILE A 551 -42.61 9.13 -8.32
C ILE A 551 -42.16 10.40 -9.04
N GLY A 552 -40.86 10.62 -9.12
CA GLY A 552 -40.26 11.77 -9.79
C GLY A 552 -39.71 11.40 -11.17
N ARG A 553 -39.79 12.35 -12.11
CA ARG A 553 -39.18 12.25 -13.44
C ARG A 553 -38.52 13.58 -13.79
N PHE A 554 -37.32 13.54 -14.36
CA PHE A 554 -36.71 14.73 -14.95
C PHE A 554 -35.79 14.37 -16.12
N ASN A 555 -35.49 15.35 -16.95
CA ASN A 555 -34.48 15.24 -18.01
C ASN A 555 -33.20 15.99 -17.59
N PRO A 556 -32.04 15.31 -17.54
CA PRO A 556 -30.79 15.89 -17.07
C PRO A 556 -30.15 16.89 -18.06
N ASP A 557 -30.54 16.87 -19.33
CA ASP A 557 -30.04 17.76 -20.39
C ASP A 557 -30.92 19.00 -20.60
N GLY A 558 -32.06 19.05 -19.93
CA GLY A 558 -33.01 20.17 -20.01
C GLY A 558 -34.44 19.69 -19.83
N GLY A 559 -35.12 20.21 -18.82
CA GLY A 559 -36.48 19.83 -18.45
C GLY A 559 -36.71 20.00 -16.96
N GLY A 560 -37.90 20.46 -16.57
CA GLY A 560 -38.25 20.61 -15.15
C GLY A 560 -38.50 19.25 -14.47
N LEU A 561 -38.40 19.22 -13.14
CA LEU A 561 -38.85 18.09 -12.34
C LEU A 561 -40.38 17.94 -12.45
N MET A 562 -40.83 16.76 -12.89
CA MET A 562 -42.21 16.31 -12.80
C MET A 562 -42.39 15.39 -11.59
N ARG A 563 -43.55 15.49 -10.93
CA ARG A 563 -43.91 14.68 -9.77
C ARG A 563 -45.27 14.04 -10.00
N PHE A 564 -45.37 12.76 -9.67
CA PHE A 564 -46.58 11.97 -9.77
C PHE A 564 -46.91 11.44 -8.37
N GLU A 565 -47.86 12.11 -7.71
CA GLU A 565 -48.31 11.75 -6.36
C GLU A 565 -48.96 10.36 -6.36
N LEU A 566 -48.64 9.53 -5.37
CA LEU A 566 -49.26 8.21 -5.26
C LEU A 566 -50.71 8.34 -4.73
N PRO A 567 -51.66 7.55 -5.27
CA PRO A 567 -53.07 7.57 -4.85
C PRO A 567 -53.27 7.32 -3.36
N HIS A 568 -52.44 6.47 -2.76
CA HIS A 568 -52.51 6.12 -1.35
C HIS A 568 -51.44 6.85 -0.54
N ALA A 569 -51.83 7.36 0.62
CA ALA A 569 -50.90 7.99 1.56
C ALA A 569 -49.97 6.95 2.21
N ASN A 570 -48.76 7.38 2.55
CA ASN A 570 -47.76 6.57 3.28
C ASN A 570 -47.34 5.27 2.58
N SER A 571 -47.44 5.18 1.25
CA SER A 571 -47.05 3.99 0.47
C SER A 571 -45.55 3.65 0.59
N ALA A 572 -44.70 4.65 0.83
CA ALA A 572 -43.25 4.53 0.93
C ALA A 572 -42.63 3.82 -0.30
N PRO A 573 -42.70 4.43 -1.50
CA PRO A 573 -42.12 3.85 -2.70
C PRO A 573 -40.61 3.66 -2.55
N ARG A 574 -40.09 2.48 -2.92
CA ARG A 574 -38.72 2.06 -2.62
C ARG A 574 -37.88 1.80 -3.87
N ILE A 575 -37.90 0.60 -4.43
CA ILE A 575 -37.07 0.24 -5.60
C ILE A 575 -37.89 0.46 -6.87
N ILE A 576 -37.25 1.00 -7.91
CA ILE A 576 -37.84 1.35 -9.21
C ILE A 576 -37.10 0.65 -10.35
N ALA A 577 -37.80 0.21 -11.39
CA ALA A 577 -37.23 -0.45 -12.54
C ALA A 577 -38.07 -0.23 -13.80
N MET A 578 -37.43 -0.27 -14.97
CA MET A 578 -38.14 -0.27 -16.25
C MET A 578 -38.78 -1.64 -16.53
N GLY A 579 -40.04 -1.64 -16.94
CA GLY A 579 -40.76 -2.82 -17.44
C GLY A 579 -40.50 -3.07 -18.93
N ALA A 580 -40.74 -4.31 -19.36
CA ALA A 580 -40.72 -4.66 -20.79
C ALA A 580 -41.87 -4.00 -21.59
N ASP A 581 -42.92 -3.57 -20.89
CA ASP A 581 -44.06 -2.84 -21.42
C ASP A 581 -43.79 -1.33 -21.63
N GLY A 582 -42.56 -0.88 -21.36
CA GLY A 582 -42.16 0.53 -21.48
C GLY A 582 -42.63 1.42 -20.32
N ASN A 583 -43.33 0.84 -19.35
CA ASN A 583 -43.75 1.54 -18.13
C ASN A 583 -42.66 1.43 -17.06
N VAL A 584 -42.72 2.32 -16.08
CA VAL A 584 -41.87 2.30 -14.90
C VAL A 584 -42.64 1.58 -13.79
N TRP A 585 -42.00 0.62 -13.14
CA TRP A 585 -42.56 -0.16 -12.04
C TRP A 585 -41.85 0.17 -10.74
N PHE A 586 -42.53 0.05 -9.60
CA PHE A 586 -41.96 0.32 -8.28
C PHE A 586 -42.62 -0.50 -7.17
N SER A 587 -41.91 -0.73 -6.07
CA SER A 587 -42.46 -1.35 -4.86
C SER A 587 -43.01 -0.30 -3.88
N GLU A 588 -44.19 -0.51 -3.32
CA GLU A 588 -44.74 0.27 -2.20
C GLU A 588 -44.55 -0.49 -0.88
N HIS A 589 -43.48 -0.16 -0.15
CA HIS A 589 -43.03 -0.95 0.99
C HIS A 589 -44.06 -1.03 2.13
N ASN A 590 -44.66 0.11 2.47
CA ASN A 590 -45.69 0.20 3.51
C ASN A 590 -47.09 -0.02 2.94
N GLY A 591 -47.28 0.21 1.64
CA GLY A 591 -48.57 0.02 0.95
C GLY A 591 -48.90 -1.45 0.64
N ASN A 592 -47.93 -2.36 0.74
CA ASN A 592 -48.06 -3.77 0.36
C ASN A 592 -48.53 -3.98 -1.09
N ARG A 593 -48.00 -3.14 -1.99
CA ARG A 593 -48.39 -3.10 -3.41
C ARG A 593 -47.18 -3.04 -4.34
N ILE A 594 -47.42 -3.42 -5.60
CA ILE A 594 -46.57 -3.07 -6.72
C ILE A 594 -47.25 -1.96 -7.53
N GLY A 595 -46.55 -0.87 -7.76
CA GLY A 595 -47.01 0.25 -8.57
C GLY A 595 -46.44 0.21 -9.99
N ARG A 596 -47.18 0.78 -10.93
CA ARG A 596 -46.82 0.98 -12.33
C ARG A 596 -47.23 2.37 -12.77
N ILE A 597 -46.33 3.08 -13.46
CA ILE A 597 -46.60 4.36 -14.08
C ILE A 597 -46.16 4.38 -15.55
N SER A 598 -47.04 4.87 -16.41
CA SER A 598 -46.70 5.09 -17.82
C SER A 598 -45.85 6.35 -18.02
N PRO A 599 -45.14 6.48 -19.16
CA PRO A 599 -44.45 7.73 -19.50
C PRO A 599 -45.38 8.96 -19.54
N GLN A 600 -46.68 8.79 -19.69
CA GLN A 600 -47.66 9.88 -19.67
C GLN A 600 -48.16 10.21 -18.24
N GLY A 601 -47.70 9.49 -17.22
CA GLY A 601 -48.05 9.72 -15.82
C GLY A 601 -49.29 8.95 -15.33
N VAL A 602 -49.82 8.01 -16.12
CA VAL A 602 -50.95 7.17 -15.69
C VAL A 602 -50.47 6.10 -14.72
N LEU A 603 -51.00 6.13 -13.48
CA LEU A 603 -50.68 5.24 -12.38
C LEU A 603 -51.65 4.04 -12.28
N ALA A 604 -51.12 2.89 -11.89
CA ALA A 604 -51.86 1.70 -11.49
C ALA A 604 -51.13 1.02 -10.33
N GLU A 605 -51.85 0.48 -9.35
CA GLU A 605 -51.29 -0.22 -8.19
C GLU A 605 -51.94 -1.60 -8.05
N PHE A 606 -51.16 -2.58 -7.63
CA PHE A 606 -51.55 -3.99 -7.56
C PHE A 606 -51.28 -4.54 -6.16
N ASP A 607 -52.33 -4.98 -5.47
CA ASP A 607 -52.22 -5.56 -4.12
C ASP A 607 -51.48 -6.90 -4.15
N ILE A 608 -50.50 -7.06 -3.26
CA ILE A 608 -49.78 -8.31 -3.08
C ILE A 608 -50.66 -9.28 -2.27
N PRO A 609 -50.85 -10.54 -2.70
CA PRO A 609 -51.71 -11.50 -2.02
C PRO A 609 -51.31 -11.76 -0.56
N THR A 610 -50.00 -11.82 -0.29
CA THR A 610 -49.49 -11.94 1.08
C THR A 610 -49.62 -10.60 1.82
N PRO A 611 -50.36 -10.54 2.95
CA PRO A 611 -50.44 -9.34 3.77
C PRO A 611 -49.10 -9.04 4.44
N ASP A 612 -48.83 -7.75 4.69
CA ASP A 612 -47.63 -7.28 5.40
C ASP A 612 -46.30 -7.82 4.85
N SER A 613 -46.25 -8.10 3.54
CA SER A 613 -45.12 -8.75 2.88
C SER A 613 -43.85 -7.88 2.82
N GLN A 614 -44.02 -6.57 3.00
CA GLN A 614 -42.98 -5.55 2.90
C GLN A 614 -42.21 -5.65 1.57
N PRO A 615 -42.87 -5.44 0.42
CA PRO A 615 -42.19 -5.52 -0.87
C PRO A 615 -41.04 -4.51 -0.89
N ARG A 616 -39.88 -4.96 -1.36
CA ARG A 616 -38.66 -4.15 -1.33
C ARG A 616 -38.03 -4.08 -2.69
N ALA A 617 -37.47 -5.18 -3.15
CA ALA A 617 -36.72 -5.23 -4.39
C ALA A 617 -37.64 -5.48 -5.58
N ILE A 618 -37.31 -4.90 -6.73
CA ILE A 618 -37.92 -5.24 -8.01
C ILE A 618 -36.86 -5.35 -9.11
N ALA A 619 -37.07 -6.22 -10.09
CA ALA A 619 -36.23 -6.36 -11.28
C ALA A 619 -37.03 -6.88 -12.47
N LEU A 620 -36.64 -6.49 -13.69
CA LEU A 620 -37.19 -7.05 -14.92
C LEU A 620 -36.56 -8.41 -15.22
N GLY A 621 -37.38 -9.46 -15.35
CA GLY A 621 -36.95 -10.79 -15.75
C GLY A 621 -36.81 -10.95 -17.26
N ALA A 622 -36.03 -11.96 -17.69
CA ALA A 622 -35.92 -12.33 -19.11
C ALA A 622 -37.25 -12.77 -19.73
N ASP A 623 -38.21 -13.17 -18.89
CA ASP A 623 -39.56 -13.56 -19.27
C ASP A 623 -40.49 -12.35 -19.50
N GLY A 624 -39.98 -11.12 -19.41
CA GLY A 624 -40.73 -9.88 -19.63
C GLY A 624 -41.61 -9.45 -18.45
N ASN A 625 -41.53 -10.16 -17.33
CA ASN A 625 -42.30 -9.88 -16.11
C ASN A 625 -41.44 -9.12 -15.09
N ILE A 626 -42.09 -8.39 -14.18
CA ILE A 626 -41.41 -7.81 -13.03
C ILE A 626 -41.39 -8.85 -11.91
N TRP A 627 -40.20 -9.08 -11.37
CA TRP A 627 -39.99 -9.91 -10.20
C TRP A 627 -39.74 -9.02 -9.00
N PHE A 628 -40.24 -9.41 -7.83
CA PHE A 628 -40.11 -8.63 -6.61
C PHE A 628 -39.82 -9.48 -5.38
N GLY A 629 -39.14 -8.90 -4.39
CA GLY A 629 -38.85 -9.55 -3.11
C GLY A 629 -39.80 -9.09 -2.02
N GLU A 630 -40.41 -10.05 -1.33
CA GLU A 630 -41.23 -9.84 -0.14
C GLU A 630 -40.35 -10.01 1.11
N PHE A 631 -39.79 -8.89 1.59
CA PHE A 631 -38.71 -8.89 2.58
C PHE A 631 -39.13 -9.55 3.91
N ALA A 632 -40.35 -9.27 4.39
CA ALA A 632 -40.83 -9.83 5.65
C ALA A 632 -41.38 -11.26 5.49
N ALA A 633 -41.98 -11.56 4.33
CA ALA A 633 -42.61 -12.87 4.09
C ALA A 633 -41.61 -13.97 3.67
N GLY A 634 -40.40 -13.60 3.22
CA GLY A 634 -39.42 -14.58 2.73
C GLY A 634 -39.85 -15.23 1.41
N LYS A 635 -40.44 -14.43 0.51
CA LYS A 635 -40.92 -14.89 -0.79
C LYS A 635 -40.37 -14.04 -1.94
N ILE A 636 -40.39 -14.62 -3.13
CA ILE A 636 -40.22 -13.90 -4.39
C ILE A 636 -41.57 -13.86 -5.11
N GLY A 637 -42.03 -12.68 -5.48
CA GLY A 637 -43.19 -12.48 -6.33
C GLY A 637 -42.80 -12.26 -7.80
N ARG A 638 -43.74 -12.56 -8.70
CA ARG A 638 -43.68 -12.23 -10.12
C ARG A 638 -45.00 -11.62 -10.54
N ILE A 639 -44.96 -10.46 -11.16
CA ILE A 639 -46.13 -9.76 -11.73
C ILE A 639 -45.98 -9.63 -13.25
N THR A 640 -47.05 -10.01 -13.95
CA THR A 640 -47.14 -9.82 -15.41
C THR A 640 -47.51 -8.37 -15.77
N PRO A 641 -47.26 -7.89 -17.00
CA PRO A 641 -47.73 -6.58 -17.43
C PRO A 641 -49.25 -6.37 -17.33
N ALA A 642 -50.02 -7.46 -17.29
CA ALA A 642 -51.47 -7.41 -17.07
C ALA A 642 -51.88 -7.28 -15.60
N GLY A 643 -50.93 -7.34 -14.65
CA GLY A 643 -51.18 -7.21 -13.21
C GLY A 643 -51.38 -8.53 -12.46
N VAL A 644 -51.17 -9.69 -13.10
CA VAL A 644 -51.32 -11.00 -12.44
C VAL A 644 -50.07 -11.32 -11.62
N ILE A 645 -50.24 -11.55 -10.31
CA ILE A 645 -49.17 -11.89 -9.35
C ILE A 645 -49.10 -13.41 -9.09
N THR A 646 -47.88 -13.95 -9.06
CA THR A 646 -47.56 -15.30 -8.59
C THR A 646 -46.45 -15.21 -7.54
N GLU A 647 -46.56 -15.94 -6.43
CA GLU A 647 -45.58 -15.94 -5.34
C GLU A 647 -44.83 -17.28 -5.24
N PHE A 648 -43.56 -17.22 -4.86
CA PHE A 648 -42.66 -18.36 -4.70
C PHE A 648 -41.99 -18.29 -3.32
N THR A 649 -42.23 -19.30 -2.48
CA THR A 649 -41.60 -19.39 -1.15
C THR A 649 -40.11 -19.72 -1.27
N ILE A 650 -39.26 -18.92 -0.63
CA ILE A 650 -37.83 -19.20 -0.54
C ILE A 650 -37.62 -20.40 0.43
N PRO A 651 -36.81 -21.41 0.07
CA PRO A 651 -36.62 -22.59 0.93
C PRO A 651 -36.11 -22.25 2.33
N THR A 652 -35.24 -21.25 2.46
CA THR A 652 -34.77 -20.74 3.75
C THR A 652 -35.83 -19.86 4.41
N PRO A 653 -36.32 -20.22 5.61
CA PRO A 653 -37.20 -19.36 6.40
C PRO A 653 -36.49 -18.08 6.82
N ASP A 654 -37.26 -17.00 6.95
CA ASP A 654 -36.73 -15.68 7.36
C ASP A 654 -35.52 -15.22 6.53
N SER A 655 -35.52 -15.53 5.23
CA SER A 655 -34.40 -15.24 4.33
C SER A 655 -34.14 -13.74 4.10
N GLY A 656 -35.20 -12.92 4.16
CA GLY A 656 -35.13 -11.47 3.97
C GLY A 656 -34.63 -11.08 2.58
N PRO A 657 -35.36 -11.40 1.48
CA PRO A 657 -34.95 -11.06 0.12
C PRO A 657 -34.88 -9.53 -0.05
N ARG A 658 -33.66 -9.00 -0.13
CA ARG A 658 -33.43 -7.55 -0.02
C ARG A 658 -33.29 -6.83 -1.35
N ALA A 659 -32.58 -7.44 -2.30
CA ALA A 659 -32.30 -6.92 -3.62
C ALA A 659 -32.42 -8.02 -4.67
N LEU A 660 -32.85 -7.65 -5.89
CA LEU A 660 -33.03 -8.53 -7.03
C LEU A 660 -32.31 -7.94 -8.24
N ALA A 661 -31.73 -8.78 -9.07
CA ALA A 661 -31.19 -8.40 -10.37
C ALA A 661 -31.33 -9.53 -11.38
N ALA A 662 -31.53 -9.16 -12.64
CA ALA A 662 -31.46 -10.09 -13.74
C ALA A 662 -30.01 -10.58 -13.94
N GLY A 663 -29.82 -11.89 -13.96
CA GLY A 663 -28.55 -12.52 -14.28
C GLY A 663 -28.37 -12.74 -15.79
N PRO A 664 -27.12 -12.83 -16.28
CA PRO A 664 -26.83 -13.11 -17.68
C PRO A 664 -27.21 -14.54 -18.11
N ASP A 665 -27.63 -15.39 -17.17
CA ASP A 665 -28.18 -16.73 -17.40
C ASP A 665 -29.71 -16.73 -17.62
N GLY A 666 -30.34 -15.56 -17.73
CA GLY A 666 -31.80 -15.44 -17.92
C GLY A 666 -32.61 -15.59 -16.64
N ASN A 667 -31.96 -15.81 -15.49
CA ASN A 667 -32.60 -16.00 -14.19
C ASN A 667 -32.62 -14.70 -13.39
N ILE A 668 -33.42 -14.67 -12.32
CA ILE A 668 -33.33 -13.62 -11.31
C ILE A 668 -32.43 -14.09 -10.17
N TRP A 669 -31.47 -13.25 -9.80
CA TRP A 669 -30.60 -13.44 -8.64
C TRP A 669 -31.00 -12.47 -7.55
N PHE A 670 -30.92 -12.90 -6.29
CA PHE A 670 -31.35 -12.10 -5.15
C PHE A 670 -30.47 -12.30 -3.93
N SER A 671 -30.40 -11.28 -3.08
CA SER A 671 -29.72 -11.37 -1.79
C SER A 671 -30.68 -11.76 -0.67
N GLU A 672 -30.30 -12.75 0.13
CA GLU A 672 -31.00 -13.15 1.35
C GLU A 672 -30.29 -12.52 2.54
N PHE A 673 -30.69 -11.29 2.87
CA PHE A 673 -30.00 -10.42 3.83
C PHE A 673 -29.87 -11.07 5.22
N ARG A 674 -30.94 -11.69 5.71
CA ARG A 674 -30.97 -12.30 7.05
C ARG A 674 -30.30 -13.67 7.08
N ALA A 675 -30.34 -14.41 5.98
CA ALA A 675 -29.78 -15.76 5.89
C ALA A 675 -28.29 -15.79 5.50
N GLY A 676 -27.72 -14.69 5.02
CA GLY A 676 -26.32 -14.66 4.56
C GLY A 676 -26.10 -15.49 3.29
N LYS A 677 -27.06 -15.47 2.37
CA LYS A 677 -27.02 -16.24 1.11
C LYS A 677 -27.31 -15.37 -0.11
N ILE A 678 -26.94 -15.89 -1.27
CA ILE A 678 -27.42 -15.41 -2.57
C ILE A 678 -28.35 -16.48 -3.14
N GLY A 679 -29.56 -16.09 -3.54
CA GLY A 679 -30.50 -16.95 -4.22
C GLY A 679 -30.53 -16.71 -5.73
N ARG A 680 -30.99 -17.72 -6.47
CA ARG A 680 -31.27 -17.68 -7.90
C ARG A 680 -32.61 -18.37 -8.17
N ILE A 681 -33.51 -17.71 -8.87
CA ILE A 681 -34.81 -18.25 -9.29
C ILE A 681 -34.93 -18.25 -10.81
N THR A 682 -35.36 -19.37 -11.36
CA THR A 682 -35.65 -19.52 -12.80
C THR A 682 -37.02 -18.94 -13.15
N PRO A 683 -37.31 -18.63 -14.44
CA PRO A 683 -38.65 -18.20 -14.86
C PRO A 683 -39.76 -19.22 -14.55
N ALA A 684 -39.41 -20.49 -14.37
CA ALA A 684 -40.34 -21.54 -13.97
C ALA A 684 -40.59 -21.60 -12.45
N GLY A 685 -39.92 -20.76 -11.65
CA GLY A 685 -40.09 -20.70 -10.19
C GLY A 685 -39.16 -21.60 -9.38
N VAL A 686 -38.15 -22.22 -10.00
CA VAL A 686 -37.19 -23.09 -9.28
C VAL A 686 -36.11 -22.23 -8.61
N ILE A 687 -35.96 -22.36 -7.29
CA ILE A 687 -34.99 -21.61 -6.47
C ILE A 687 -33.75 -22.47 -6.17
N THR A 688 -32.56 -21.87 -6.28
CA THR A 688 -31.28 -22.39 -5.81
C THR A 688 -30.62 -21.36 -4.89
N GLU A 689 -30.03 -21.79 -3.77
CA GLU A 689 -29.40 -20.90 -2.79
C GLU A 689 -27.89 -21.19 -2.66
N PHE A 690 -27.11 -20.14 -2.46
CA PHE A 690 -25.65 -20.19 -2.34
C PHE A 690 -25.23 -19.51 -1.03
N ALA A 691 -24.71 -20.30 -0.08
CA ALA A 691 -24.24 -19.77 1.19
C ALA A 691 -22.97 -18.93 1.02
N LEU A 692 -22.93 -17.77 1.67
CA LEU A 692 -21.72 -16.95 1.73
C LEU A 692 -20.70 -17.57 2.71
N PRO A 693 -19.39 -17.39 2.49
CA PRO A 693 -18.33 -17.90 3.37
C PRO A 693 -18.48 -17.51 4.85
N ARG A 694 -19.19 -16.40 5.15
CA ARG A 694 -19.51 -15.95 6.51
C ARG A 694 -21.01 -15.92 6.74
N ALA A 695 -21.41 -16.43 7.91
CA ALA A 695 -22.81 -16.52 8.31
C ALA A 695 -23.48 -15.14 8.59
N ASN A 696 -22.71 -14.13 9.01
CA ASN A 696 -23.23 -12.80 9.38
C ASN A 696 -22.85 -11.72 8.33
N SER A 697 -22.80 -12.10 7.06
CA SER A 697 -22.33 -11.25 5.94
C SER A 697 -23.31 -10.14 5.54
N GLY A 698 -24.61 -10.32 5.77
CA GLY A 698 -25.65 -9.33 5.46
C GLY A 698 -25.61 -8.84 4.01
N PRO A 699 -25.78 -9.72 3.00
CA PRO A 699 -25.71 -9.31 1.60
C PRO A 699 -26.77 -8.24 1.27
N GLY A 700 -26.31 -7.20 0.59
CA GLY A 700 -27.04 -6.00 0.21
C GLY A 700 -27.54 -6.05 -1.22
N ASP A 701 -27.38 -4.93 -1.93
CA ASP A 701 -27.74 -4.86 -3.35
C ASP A 701 -26.86 -5.77 -4.21
N ILE A 702 -27.43 -6.26 -5.32
CA ILE A 702 -26.81 -7.18 -6.28
C ILE A 702 -27.02 -6.66 -7.71
N THR A 703 -26.04 -6.88 -8.61
CA THR A 703 -26.12 -6.48 -10.03
C THR A 703 -25.31 -7.43 -10.91
N ALA A 704 -25.68 -7.56 -12.19
CA ALA A 704 -24.89 -8.32 -13.16
C ALA A 704 -23.70 -7.49 -13.64
N GLY A 705 -22.48 -7.97 -13.41
CA GLY A 705 -21.25 -7.32 -13.87
C GLY A 705 -21.01 -7.50 -15.37
N ALA A 706 -20.21 -6.61 -15.97
CA ALA A 706 -19.81 -6.71 -17.37
C ALA A 706 -18.92 -7.95 -17.67
N ASP A 707 -18.43 -8.61 -16.63
CA ASP A 707 -17.65 -9.85 -16.69
C ASP A 707 -18.51 -11.12 -16.69
N GLY A 708 -19.84 -10.98 -16.74
CA GLY A 708 -20.80 -12.10 -16.79
C GLY A 708 -21.03 -12.78 -15.44
N ALA A 709 -20.49 -12.25 -14.34
CA ALA A 709 -20.79 -12.70 -12.98
C ALA A 709 -21.81 -11.77 -12.31
N MET A 710 -22.41 -12.22 -11.21
CA MET A 710 -23.17 -11.34 -10.33
C MET A 710 -22.25 -10.74 -9.27
N TRP A 711 -22.46 -9.48 -8.94
CA TRP A 711 -21.72 -8.72 -7.94
C TRP A 711 -22.67 -8.18 -6.89
N PHE A 712 -22.27 -8.18 -5.63
CA PHE A 712 -23.09 -7.73 -4.51
C PHE A 712 -22.25 -7.05 -3.43
N VAL A 713 -22.85 -6.16 -2.66
CA VAL A 713 -22.19 -5.57 -1.48
C VAL A 713 -22.58 -6.32 -0.21
N GLU A 714 -21.67 -6.42 0.75
CA GLU A 714 -21.96 -6.92 2.09
C GLU A 714 -22.11 -5.74 3.05
N LEU A 715 -23.30 -5.63 3.64
CA LEU A 715 -23.69 -4.52 4.48
C LEU A 715 -23.06 -4.63 5.87
N SER A 716 -22.72 -3.49 6.46
CA SER A 716 -22.20 -3.38 7.82
C SER A 716 -23.08 -2.51 8.73
N GLY A 717 -22.84 -2.59 10.05
CA GLY A 717 -23.50 -1.76 11.05
C GLY A 717 -24.90 -2.25 11.42
N SER A 718 -25.74 -1.38 11.97
CA SER A 718 -27.10 -1.73 12.39
C SER A 718 -28.09 -1.53 11.24
N MET A 719 -28.63 -2.61 10.67
CA MET A 719 -29.64 -2.53 9.61
C MET A 719 -30.75 -3.56 9.75
N ASP A 720 -32.00 -3.09 9.63
CA ASP A 720 -33.22 -3.91 9.60
C ASP A 720 -33.31 -4.97 10.72
N GLY A 721 -32.84 -4.59 11.92
CA GLY A 721 -32.81 -5.44 13.12
C GLY A 721 -31.61 -6.37 13.24
N MET A 722 -30.67 -6.35 12.28
CA MET A 722 -29.45 -7.16 12.26
C MET A 722 -28.20 -6.28 12.44
N GLN A 723 -27.10 -6.88 12.94
CA GLN A 723 -25.76 -6.29 13.00
C GLN A 723 -24.79 -7.05 12.08
N PRO A 724 -24.91 -6.95 10.74
CA PRO A 724 -24.01 -7.64 9.84
C PRO A 724 -22.56 -7.13 9.92
N ASP A 725 -21.61 -8.03 9.69
CA ASP A 725 -20.15 -7.78 9.67
C ASP A 725 -19.63 -7.68 8.23
N GLY A 726 -20.26 -6.82 7.42
CA GLY A 726 -19.88 -6.62 6.02
C GLY A 726 -18.63 -5.76 5.82
N GLY A 727 -18.67 -4.89 4.81
CA GLY A 727 -17.50 -4.16 4.31
C GLY A 727 -16.69 -4.97 3.31
N ARG A 728 -17.40 -5.74 2.47
CA ARG A 728 -16.85 -6.53 1.38
C ARG A 728 -17.67 -6.33 0.13
N LEU A 729 -16.99 -6.46 -1.00
CA LEU A 729 -17.62 -6.60 -2.31
C LEU A 729 -17.56 -8.07 -2.70
N GLY A 730 -18.71 -8.69 -2.87
CA GLY A 730 -18.84 -10.07 -3.29
C GLY A 730 -19.03 -10.19 -4.80
N ARG A 731 -18.51 -11.29 -5.36
CA ARG A 731 -18.65 -11.70 -6.75
C ARG A 731 -19.01 -13.18 -6.79
N ILE A 732 -20.10 -13.54 -7.46
CA ILE A 732 -20.55 -14.91 -7.64
C ILE A 732 -20.70 -15.26 -9.13
N THR A 733 -20.03 -16.32 -9.56
CA THR A 733 -20.18 -16.85 -10.91
C THR A 733 -21.53 -17.55 -11.08
N LEU A 734 -21.98 -17.76 -12.32
CA LEU A 734 -23.24 -18.47 -12.61
C LEU A 734 -23.27 -19.93 -12.10
N ALA A 735 -22.11 -20.52 -11.89
CA ALA A 735 -21.94 -21.84 -11.28
C ALA A 735 -21.94 -21.81 -9.74
N GLY A 736 -22.09 -20.64 -9.11
CA GLY A 736 -22.14 -20.49 -7.65
C GLY A 736 -20.81 -20.27 -6.95
N ARG A 737 -19.68 -20.16 -7.68
CA ARG A 737 -18.37 -19.86 -7.06
C ARG A 737 -18.31 -18.40 -6.60
N ILE A 738 -18.09 -18.19 -5.30
CA ILE A 738 -18.01 -16.88 -4.64
C ILE A 738 -16.55 -16.42 -4.47
N THR A 739 -16.30 -15.12 -4.60
CA THR A 739 -15.05 -14.44 -4.28
C THR A 739 -15.40 -13.12 -3.60
N GLU A 740 -14.69 -12.75 -2.54
CA GLU A 740 -14.95 -11.53 -1.77
C GLU A 740 -13.71 -10.64 -1.75
N PHE A 741 -13.92 -9.34 -1.93
CA PHE A 741 -12.89 -8.31 -1.88
C PHE A 741 -13.10 -7.44 -0.65
N GLN A 742 -12.06 -7.28 0.18
CA GLN A 742 -12.12 -6.45 1.38
C GLN A 742 -12.14 -4.97 0.98
N MET A 743 -13.18 -4.23 1.40
CA MET A 743 -13.26 -2.80 1.17
C MET A 743 -12.28 -2.04 2.08
N PRO A 744 -11.78 -0.85 1.66
CA PRO A 744 -10.86 -0.04 2.47
C PRO A 744 -11.47 0.42 3.81
N SER A 745 -12.77 0.68 3.83
CA SER A 745 -13.53 1.02 5.05
C SER A 745 -14.78 0.17 5.17
N LYS A 746 -15.09 -0.22 6.42
CA LYS A 746 -16.37 -0.85 6.78
C LYS A 746 -17.48 0.16 7.07
N SER A 747 -17.15 1.45 7.26
CA SER A 747 -18.12 2.48 7.66
C SER A 747 -17.92 3.78 6.87
N PRO A 748 -19.01 4.46 6.43
CA PRO A 748 -20.41 4.03 6.50
C PRO A 748 -20.68 2.75 5.70
N SER A 749 -21.83 2.12 5.92
CA SER A 749 -22.20 0.88 5.22
C SER A 749 -22.33 1.14 3.71
N PRO A 750 -21.79 0.26 2.84
CA PRO A 750 -22.13 0.32 1.42
C PRO A 750 -23.61 0.00 1.25
N ILE A 751 -24.34 0.63 0.32
CA ILE A 751 -25.80 0.39 0.21
C ILE A 751 -26.17 -0.18 -1.16
N ASN A 752 -25.84 0.55 -2.23
CA ASN A 752 -26.29 0.22 -3.58
C ASN A 752 -25.13 -0.14 -4.47
N ILE A 753 -25.38 -0.95 -5.50
CA ILE A 753 -24.39 -1.38 -6.48
C ILE A 753 -24.95 -1.29 -7.89
N ALA A 754 -24.14 -0.86 -8.85
CA ALA A 754 -24.49 -0.83 -10.26
C ALA A 754 -23.25 -1.07 -11.13
N VAL A 755 -23.46 -1.44 -12.40
CA VAL A 755 -22.42 -1.34 -13.42
C VAL A 755 -22.42 0.08 -13.97
N GLY A 756 -21.28 0.76 -13.86
CA GLY A 756 -21.11 2.12 -14.39
C GLY A 756 -20.84 2.13 -15.90
N PRO A 757 -20.88 3.31 -16.53
CA PRO A 757 -20.66 3.47 -17.98
C PRO A 757 -19.33 2.91 -18.48
N ASP A 758 -18.32 2.91 -17.61
CA ASP A 758 -16.99 2.36 -17.83
C ASP A 758 -16.91 0.83 -17.62
N ARG A 759 -18.06 0.17 -17.49
CA ARG A 759 -18.22 -1.28 -17.28
C ARG A 759 -17.61 -1.82 -15.98
N HIS A 760 -17.27 -0.95 -15.05
CA HIS A 760 -16.81 -1.34 -13.72
C HIS A 760 -17.97 -1.37 -12.73
N ILE A 761 -17.73 -1.98 -11.58
CA ILE A 761 -18.69 -1.97 -10.48
C ILE A 761 -18.59 -0.63 -9.76
N TRP A 762 -19.74 -0.03 -9.46
CA TRP A 762 -19.84 1.16 -8.65
C TRP A 762 -20.79 0.91 -7.49
N PHE A 763 -20.50 1.48 -6.32
CA PHE A 763 -21.39 1.40 -5.16
C PHE A 763 -21.36 2.67 -4.32
N THR A 764 -22.46 2.96 -3.62
CA THR A 764 -22.56 4.10 -2.69
C THR A 764 -22.03 3.72 -1.32
N GLN A 765 -21.25 4.61 -0.69
CA GLN A 765 -20.76 4.43 0.67
C GLN A 765 -20.61 5.77 1.38
N GLY A 766 -21.61 6.15 2.18
CA GLY A 766 -21.60 7.42 2.91
C GLY A 766 -21.63 8.64 1.99
N THR A 767 -20.61 9.49 2.10
CA THR A 767 -20.43 10.69 1.26
C THR A 767 -19.76 10.40 -0.07
N LYS A 768 -19.48 9.12 -0.38
CA LYS A 768 -18.68 8.70 -1.53
C LYS A 768 -19.46 7.77 -2.46
N VAL A 769 -19.07 7.76 -3.73
CA VAL A 769 -19.32 6.65 -4.65
C VAL A 769 -17.99 5.98 -4.93
N VAL A 770 -17.95 4.67 -4.78
CA VAL A 770 -16.74 3.86 -4.90
C VAL A 770 -16.84 3.03 -6.17
N ARG A 771 -15.81 3.11 -7.00
CA ARG A 771 -15.59 2.26 -8.16
C ARG A 771 -14.71 1.08 -7.78
N ALA A 772 -15.08 -0.12 -8.20
CA ALA A 772 -14.31 -1.34 -8.04
C ALA A 772 -13.98 -1.99 -9.40
N SER A 773 -12.71 -2.38 -9.57
CA SER A 773 -12.28 -3.19 -10.70
C SER A 773 -12.61 -4.66 -10.53
N ALA A 774 -12.58 -5.42 -11.62
CA ALA A 774 -12.74 -6.88 -11.58
C ALA A 774 -11.66 -7.59 -10.74
N ALA A 775 -10.52 -6.92 -10.50
CA ALA A 775 -9.45 -7.39 -9.63
C ALA A 775 -9.63 -6.99 -8.15
N GLY A 776 -10.66 -6.23 -7.80
CA GLY A 776 -10.91 -5.75 -6.45
C GLY A 776 -10.13 -4.50 -6.05
N GLU A 777 -9.72 -3.68 -7.02
CA GLU A 777 -9.11 -2.38 -6.75
C GLU A 777 -10.20 -1.31 -6.61
N PHE A 778 -10.10 -0.48 -5.57
CA PHE A 778 -11.11 0.53 -5.24
C PHE A 778 -10.61 1.96 -5.53
N ALA A 779 -11.47 2.80 -6.06
CA ALA A 779 -11.25 4.23 -6.21
C ALA A 779 -12.51 5.00 -5.81
N GLU A 780 -12.38 6.18 -5.22
CA GLU A 780 -13.48 6.90 -4.59
C GLU A 780 -13.71 8.26 -5.23
N VAL A 781 -14.98 8.66 -5.35
CA VAL A 781 -15.40 10.01 -5.77
C VAL A 781 -16.26 10.60 -4.64
N GLU A 782 -15.90 11.79 -4.16
CA GLU A 782 -16.66 12.52 -3.13
C GLU A 782 -17.92 13.16 -3.73
N LEU A 783 -19.07 12.91 -3.11
CA LEU A 783 -20.34 13.56 -3.44
C LEU A 783 -20.51 14.91 -2.72
N GLY A 784 -19.74 15.14 -1.65
CA GLY A 784 -19.79 16.35 -0.82
C GLY A 784 -20.51 16.15 0.51
N GLN A 785 -20.40 17.16 1.39
CA GLN A 785 -20.91 17.13 2.76
C GLN A 785 -22.43 16.90 2.82
N GLY A 786 -22.87 16.13 3.82
CA GLY A 786 -24.28 15.79 4.03
C GLY A 786 -24.83 14.67 3.12
N SER A 787 -24.08 14.27 2.09
CA SER A 787 -24.51 13.20 1.17
C SER A 787 -24.63 11.86 1.89
N ARG A 788 -25.70 11.13 1.58
CA ARG A 788 -25.91 9.73 1.94
C ARG A 788 -26.59 9.06 0.74
N GLY A 789 -25.78 8.54 -0.18
CA GLY A 789 -26.29 7.83 -1.36
C GLY A 789 -27.19 6.67 -0.95
N SER A 790 -28.46 6.71 -1.37
CA SER A 790 -29.51 5.74 -1.05
C SER A 790 -29.93 4.88 -2.25
N GLY A 791 -29.55 5.29 -3.47
CA GLY A 791 -29.75 4.56 -4.73
C GLY A 791 -28.68 4.87 -5.78
N LEU A 792 -28.44 3.95 -6.71
CA LEU A 792 -27.42 4.07 -7.75
C LEU A 792 -27.85 3.38 -9.06
N SER A 793 -27.74 4.05 -10.21
CA SER A 793 -28.02 3.43 -11.52
C SER A 793 -27.33 4.16 -12.68
N ALA A 794 -26.92 3.42 -13.71
CA ALA A 794 -26.48 3.94 -15.01
C ALA A 794 -27.41 3.49 -16.17
N GLY A 795 -28.63 3.02 -15.85
CA GLY A 795 -29.56 2.43 -16.82
C GLY A 795 -29.27 0.95 -17.14
N ALA A 796 -28.57 0.25 -16.25
CA ALA A 796 -28.19 -1.16 -16.41
C ALA A 796 -29.30 -2.15 -15.98
N ASP A 797 -30.55 -1.70 -15.86
CA ASP A 797 -31.69 -2.51 -15.41
C ASP A 797 -32.26 -3.46 -16.49
N ARG A 798 -31.58 -3.57 -17.65
CA ARG A 798 -31.85 -4.55 -18.71
C ARG A 798 -30.74 -5.61 -18.81
N GLN A 799 -31.13 -6.86 -19.07
CA GLN A 799 -30.22 -8.00 -19.34
C GLN A 799 -29.15 -7.67 -20.40
N PRO A 800 -27.95 -8.28 -20.29
CA PRO A 800 -26.69 -7.61 -19.89
C PRO A 800 -26.51 -6.23 -20.53
N PRO A 801 -25.77 -5.27 -19.93
CA PRO A 801 -25.85 -3.84 -20.24
C PRO A 801 -25.50 -3.51 -21.72
N LEU A 802 -26.50 -3.61 -22.60
CA LEU A 802 -26.37 -3.32 -24.03
C LEU A 802 -26.37 -1.81 -24.29
N ARG A 803 -26.93 -1.02 -23.36
CA ARG A 803 -26.98 0.45 -23.44
C ARG A 803 -26.82 1.05 -22.04
N LEU A 804 -25.61 1.52 -21.73
CA LEU A 804 -25.35 2.34 -20.55
C LEU A 804 -25.45 3.81 -20.96
N ALA A 805 -26.06 4.64 -20.11
CA ALA A 805 -25.92 6.08 -20.27
C ALA A 805 -24.45 6.48 -20.08
N ASN A 806 -24.02 7.64 -20.60
CA ASN A 806 -22.71 8.19 -20.26
C ASN A 806 -22.67 8.81 -18.84
N ARG A 807 -23.67 8.49 -18.00
CA ARG A 807 -23.87 9.07 -16.68
C ARG A 807 -24.19 7.98 -15.67
N LEU A 808 -23.66 8.15 -14.45
CA LEU A 808 -24.00 7.34 -13.28
C LEU A 808 -24.83 8.21 -12.34
N TYR A 809 -26.10 7.88 -12.16
CA TYR A 809 -27.05 8.60 -11.32
C TYR A 809 -27.11 8.05 -9.91
N ILE A 810 -27.21 8.96 -8.93
CA ILE A 810 -27.27 8.67 -7.51
C ILE A 810 -28.53 9.34 -6.93
N ALA A 811 -29.40 8.54 -6.32
CA ALA A 811 -30.39 9.08 -5.41
C ALA A 811 -29.70 9.37 -4.07
N ASP A 812 -29.64 10.63 -3.66
CA ASP A 812 -28.95 11.07 -2.45
C ASP A 812 -29.98 11.54 -1.42
N GLY A 813 -30.45 10.59 -0.61
CA GLY A 813 -31.43 10.85 0.44
C GLY A 813 -30.91 11.78 1.54
N GLY A 814 -29.59 11.77 1.79
CA GLY A 814 -28.96 12.63 2.79
C GLY A 814 -28.99 14.11 2.42
N ALA A 815 -28.60 14.43 1.18
CA ALA A 815 -28.63 15.80 0.66
C ALA A 815 -29.96 16.15 -0.05
N ASN A 816 -30.94 15.24 -0.06
CA ASN A 816 -32.26 15.39 -0.69
C ASN A 816 -32.18 15.89 -2.14
N ARG A 817 -31.43 15.17 -2.96
CA ARG A 817 -31.16 15.50 -4.38
C ARG A 817 -31.01 14.24 -5.23
N ILE A 818 -31.07 14.41 -6.55
CA ILE A 818 -30.52 13.43 -7.50
C ILE A 818 -29.18 13.97 -8.00
N ALA A 819 -28.09 13.24 -7.78
CA ALA A 819 -26.76 13.58 -8.28
C ALA A 819 -26.37 12.68 -9.46
N TRP A 820 -25.41 13.10 -10.28
CA TRP A 820 -24.81 12.21 -11.28
C TRP A 820 -23.37 12.57 -11.60
N LEU A 821 -22.61 11.54 -11.96
CA LEU A 821 -21.29 11.65 -12.58
C LEU A 821 -21.45 11.56 -14.08
N GLU A 822 -20.83 12.46 -14.82
CA GLU A 822 -20.81 12.43 -16.29
C GLU A 822 -19.45 11.98 -16.80
N PHE A 823 -19.48 10.97 -17.66
CA PHE A 823 -18.30 10.38 -18.27
C PHE A 823 -18.15 10.93 -19.69
N ASP A 824 -16.92 11.27 -20.05
CA ASP A 824 -16.60 11.63 -21.44
C ASP A 824 -16.88 10.42 -22.35
N GLN A 825 -17.46 10.67 -23.53
CA GLN A 825 -17.62 9.63 -24.54
C GLN A 825 -16.22 9.25 -25.07
N GLU A 826 -15.88 7.96 -25.04
CA GLU A 826 -14.64 7.44 -25.64
C GLU A 826 -14.62 7.51 -27.16
#